data_AF-A0A182Y7N7-F1
#
_entry.id   AF-A0A182Y7N7-F1
#
_cell.length_a   1.000
_cell.length_b   1.000
_cell.length_c   1.000
_cell.angle_alpha   90.00
_cell.angle_beta   90.00
_cell.angle_gamma   90.00
#
_symmetry.space_group_name_H-M   'P 1'
#
loop_
_entity.id
_entity.type
_entity.pdbx_description
1 polymer ?
#
loop_
_entity_poly.entity_id
_entity_poly.type
_entity_poly.pdbx_seq_one_letter_code
_entity_poly.pdbx_strand_id
1 'polypeptide(L)'
;MMSRLTSKNRTEGDCAEAWMDLQSYLQQTAQNLTECLEREASATASDAAATACQPLFEQLEQDSESVRLQLNKDMQNKLLYEEIEIAKAKNAIARIKKEIVSVQGEFKGYYQQLLLIYIDAGDTRRALRLYQRLVYLKETNLQQTMLGFVYSSPKYENRRLENLLALVKRLPTPDEQMSLYRLIQPQVMNRTTQYYSFLGMIAALDMDRFIKEKEESPFKKLRDAMFYNAMKRWKFQMLSGNFKDVAEFARKYPDYYDKISTRVAFVQPQYWFKFSYSQFVTYPNLLPKPKHRLEAFREILRQVKKRNTVYYDYYLAKLAKQVDICEKYIKKQNNELEGKEDLIKLKTQFSEFDKKHDYEYYLKNVDKLTKNKPPLPANPNRPKTRATPAKDCVLNVSESMVRRLSNSKGSGVPCNLMWDNLQLHFHHTNDNLTACREREFTTNPTEPSVVDCQRQIEELRVEIQGDHNYYLSTMEKKIQLNEWDTTRYKQEKSAIGNQLQIVSQDYNSMYRDLIFVNIRAGSIKQAHRYYHRYLRGKQPVQLQKDLVDWVYRVPGEENERLAQLLDFIRLLPSSRLRFSLYLLIDDELEKRPKQRDSYLAMILALDVGRVAFETPNNHTTHRVYLNMFEPALAYLTRLVQSGSYDELVTFATNHPSHFEEIENRLSTMDTSVWNRADFDRLVTYPNRLPLAKQRLEAFRMLVLQINQRNKSNFEDRLVKVAQELDRCETFIREGKNDPIDQDKLRTVKALFAKLDPRREYDHYLEQAKKQ
;
A
#
# COMPACT_ATOMS: atom_id res chain seq x y z
N MET A 1 -69.50 22.14 -29.70
CA MET A 1 -68.27 21.40 -30.08
C MET A 1 -67.12 21.66 -29.10
N MET A 2 -66.83 22.93 -28.77
CA MET A 2 -65.82 23.34 -27.75
C MET A 2 -66.00 22.73 -26.34
N SER A 3 -67.23 22.41 -25.91
CA SER A 3 -67.49 21.76 -24.61
C SER A 3 -67.19 20.25 -24.59
N ARG A 4 -67.02 19.59 -25.76
CA ARG A 4 -66.61 18.18 -25.83
C ARG A 4 -65.08 18.00 -25.84
N LEU A 5 -64.32 19.06 -26.10
CA LEU A 5 -62.85 19.04 -26.23
C LEU A 5 -62.10 19.27 -24.90
N THR A 6 -62.79 19.61 -23.80
CA THR A 6 -62.16 20.00 -22.52
C THR A 6 -62.30 18.98 -21.38
N SER A 7 -62.78 17.76 -21.64
CA SER A 7 -62.88 16.72 -20.59
C SER A 7 -61.52 16.03 -20.34
N LYS A 8 -61.10 16.00 -19.08
CA LYS A 8 -59.75 15.61 -18.62
C LYS A 8 -59.41 14.12 -18.61
N ASN A 9 -60.26 13.23 -19.14
CA ASN A 9 -60.00 11.80 -19.18
C ASN A 9 -60.35 11.24 -20.56
N ARG A 10 -59.34 10.91 -21.37
CA ARG A 10 -59.51 10.20 -22.64
C ARG A 10 -58.41 9.14 -22.81
N THR A 11 -58.78 7.99 -23.35
CA THR A 11 -57.87 6.86 -23.68
C THR A 11 -57.29 7.01 -25.08
N GLU A 12 -56.17 6.34 -25.39
CA GLU A 12 -55.41 6.47 -26.67
C GLU A 12 -56.27 6.36 -27.96
N GLY A 13 -57.43 5.70 -27.92
CA GLY A 13 -58.37 5.63 -29.05
C GLY A 13 -59.10 6.94 -29.38
N ASP A 14 -59.34 7.82 -28.41
CA ASP A 14 -60.08 9.09 -28.61
C ASP A 14 -59.20 10.21 -29.18
N CYS A 15 -57.88 10.03 -29.19
CA CYS A 15 -56.93 10.99 -29.76
C CYS A 15 -56.90 10.95 -31.29
N ALA A 16 -57.11 9.77 -31.90
CA ALA A 16 -57.12 9.63 -33.35
C ALA A 16 -58.36 10.30 -33.98
N GLU A 17 -59.52 10.21 -33.30
CA GLU A 17 -60.75 10.84 -33.74
C GLU A 17 -60.70 12.36 -33.57
N ALA A 18 -60.16 12.85 -32.45
CA ALA A 18 -59.92 14.28 -32.23
C ALA A 18 -58.88 14.88 -33.19
N TRP A 19 -57.88 14.09 -33.62
CA TRP A 19 -56.89 14.50 -34.62
C TRP A 19 -57.50 14.62 -36.02
N MET A 20 -58.38 13.68 -36.41
CA MET A 20 -59.11 13.75 -37.68
C MET A 20 -60.09 14.93 -37.73
N ASP A 21 -60.79 15.22 -36.63
CA ASP A 21 -61.68 16.39 -36.52
C ASP A 21 -60.90 17.71 -36.59
N LEU A 22 -59.73 17.78 -35.95
CA LEU A 22 -58.85 18.95 -36.01
C LEU A 22 -58.25 19.14 -37.41
N GLN A 23 -57.85 18.06 -38.08
CA GLN A 23 -57.29 18.11 -39.42
C GLN A 23 -58.35 18.53 -40.46
N SER A 24 -59.60 18.08 -40.29
CA SER A 24 -60.75 18.54 -41.06
C SER A 24 -61.04 20.04 -40.83
N TYR A 25 -61.00 20.49 -39.57
CA TYR A 25 -61.22 21.89 -39.23
C TYR A 25 -60.10 22.81 -39.76
N LEU A 26 -58.84 22.38 -39.67
CA LEU A 26 -57.70 23.12 -40.23
C LEU A 26 -57.73 23.16 -41.77
N GLN A 27 -58.18 22.09 -42.44
CA GLN A 27 -58.40 22.11 -43.89
C GLN A 27 -59.56 23.04 -44.30
N GLN A 28 -60.66 23.06 -43.55
CA GLN A 28 -61.77 24.00 -43.76
C GLN A 28 -61.35 25.46 -43.52
N THR A 29 -60.53 25.69 -42.49
CA THR A 29 -60.04 27.04 -42.15
C THR A 29 -59.03 27.52 -43.20
N ALA A 30 -58.17 26.64 -43.69
CA ALA A 30 -57.27 26.93 -44.81
C ALA A 30 -58.06 27.23 -46.09
N GLN A 31 -59.10 26.46 -46.43
CA GLN A 31 -59.96 26.75 -47.59
C GLN A 31 -60.70 28.09 -47.45
N ASN A 32 -61.22 28.42 -46.27
CA ASN A 32 -61.87 29.71 -46.03
C ASN A 32 -60.89 30.90 -46.10
N LEU A 33 -59.63 30.71 -45.67
CA LEU A 33 -58.56 31.71 -45.80
C LEU A 33 -58.14 31.91 -47.26
N THR A 34 -58.05 30.83 -48.05
CA THR A 34 -57.75 30.92 -49.49
C THR A 34 -58.90 31.58 -50.26
N GLU A 35 -60.17 31.25 -49.95
CA GLU A 35 -61.34 31.93 -50.53
C GLU A 35 -61.42 33.41 -50.13
N CYS A 36 -60.93 33.78 -48.94
CA CYS A 36 -60.88 35.15 -48.48
C CYS A 36 -59.79 35.96 -49.20
N LEU A 37 -58.58 35.39 -49.36
CA LEU A 37 -57.48 35.98 -50.13
C LEU A 37 -57.80 36.11 -51.63
N GLU A 38 -58.51 35.14 -52.22
CA GLU A 38 -58.98 35.22 -53.61
C GLU A 38 -60.11 36.24 -53.81
N ARG A 39 -60.90 36.55 -52.75
CA ARG A 39 -61.95 37.58 -52.77
C ARG A 39 -61.42 38.99 -52.47
N GLU A 40 -60.36 39.14 -51.66
CA GLU A 40 -59.61 40.40 -51.54
C GLU A 40 -58.91 40.76 -52.86
N ALA A 41 -58.39 39.78 -53.60
CA ALA A 41 -57.76 40.00 -54.91
C ALA A 41 -58.76 40.42 -56.03
N SER A 42 -60.07 40.24 -55.82
CA SER A 42 -61.13 40.58 -56.79
C SER A 42 -61.94 41.83 -56.42
N ALA A 43 -61.73 42.41 -55.23
CA ALA A 43 -62.30 43.70 -54.84
C ALA A 43 -61.44 44.85 -55.37
N THR A 44 -61.78 45.36 -56.56
CA THR A 44 -61.23 46.62 -57.06
C THR A 44 -61.82 47.80 -56.26
N ALA A 45 -61.19 48.10 -55.12
CA ALA A 45 -61.37 49.38 -54.43
C ALA A 45 -60.66 50.48 -55.23
N SER A 46 -61.30 51.64 -55.35
CA SER A 46 -60.82 52.74 -56.20
C SER A 46 -59.41 53.23 -55.81
N ASP A 47 -58.53 53.26 -56.81
CA ASP A 47 -57.12 53.70 -56.84
C ASP A 47 -56.79 55.14 -56.38
N ALA A 48 -57.67 55.82 -55.64
CA ALA A 48 -57.48 57.22 -55.25
C ALA A 48 -57.15 57.45 -53.77
N ALA A 49 -57.49 56.50 -52.88
CA ALA A 49 -57.29 56.63 -51.44
C ALA A 49 -56.01 55.94 -50.93
N ALA A 50 -55.60 54.83 -51.57
CA ALA A 50 -54.36 54.13 -51.26
C ALA A 50 -53.13 55.03 -51.53
N THR A 51 -53.17 55.84 -52.58
CA THR A 51 -52.05 56.66 -53.08
C THR A 51 -51.65 57.84 -52.17
N ALA A 52 -52.53 58.30 -51.27
CA ALA A 52 -52.26 59.44 -50.39
C ALA A 52 -51.63 59.04 -49.04
N CYS A 53 -51.89 57.83 -48.55
CA CYS A 53 -51.40 57.33 -47.27
C CYS A 53 -50.29 56.27 -47.38
N GLN A 54 -50.14 55.62 -48.54
CA GLN A 54 -49.05 54.66 -48.82
C GLN A 54 -47.65 55.17 -48.43
N PRO A 55 -47.25 56.42 -48.76
CA PRO A 55 -45.89 56.88 -48.49
C PRO A 55 -45.61 57.01 -46.98
N LEU A 56 -46.63 57.35 -46.19
CA LEU A 56 -46.51 57.48 -44.73
C LEU A 56 -46.47 56.11 -44.04
N PHE A 57 -47.24 55.13 -44.54
CA PHE A 57 -47.14 53.74 -44.08
C PHE A 57 -45.79 53.12 -44.44
N GLU A 58 -45.35 53.27 -45.69
CA GLU A 58 -44.03 52.79 -46.15
C GLU A 58 -42.88 53.45 -45.36
N GLN A 59 -42.99 54.74 -45.03
CA GLN A 59 -41.98 55.44 -44.23
C GLN A 59 -41.97 54.97 -42.75
N LEU A 60 -43.14 54.74 -42.15
CA LEU A 60 -43.24 54.17 -40.79
C LEU A 60 -42.75 52.72 -40.72
N GLU A 61 -43.02 51.92 -41.74
CA GLU A 61 -42.48 50.57 -41.87
C GLU A 61 -40.97 50.58 -42.06
N GLN A 62 -40.43 51.45 -42.93
CA GLN A 62 -38.98 51.58 -43.14
C GLN A 62 -38.24 52.06 -41.89
N ASP A 63 -38.78 53.07 -41.18
CA ASP A 63 -38.20 53.57 -39.94
C ASP A 63 -38.24 52.48 -38.86
N SER A 64 -39.37 51.77 -38.72
CA SER A 64 -39.52 50.62 -37.83
C SER A 64 -38.54 49.49 -38.16
N GLU A 65 -38.42 49.10 -39.43
CA GLU A 65 -37.49 48.06 -39.88
C GLU A 65 -36.04 48.44 -39.60
N SER A 66 -35.66 49.71 -39.80
CA SER A 66 -34.30 50.20 -39.55
C SER A 66 -33.92 50.10 -38.07
N VAL A 67 -34.83 50.49 -37.17
CA VAL A 67 -34.66 50.39 -35.71
C VAL A 67 -34.66 48.92 -35.29
N ARG A 68 -35.54 48.09 -35.86
CA ARG A 68 -35.58 46.63 -35.60
C ARG A 68 -34.27 45.96 -36.01
N LEU A 69 -33.69 46.33 -37.15
CA LEU A 69 -32.42 45.80 -37.65
C LEU A 69 -31.24 46.14 -36.73
N GLN A 70 -31.13 47.41 -36.30
CA GLN A 70 -30.06 47.82 -35.37
C GLN A 70 -30.21 47.13 -34.01
N LEU A 71 -31.41 47.15 -33.43
CA LEU A 71 -31.67 46.54 -32.13
C LEU A 71 -31.48 45.01 -32.16
N ASN A 72 -31.95 44.35 -33.21
CA ASN A 72 -31.75 42.92 -33.42
C ASN A 72 -30.25 42.58 -33.53
N LYS A 73 -29.47 43.38 -34.26
CA LYS A 73 -28.03 43.20 -34.37
C LYS A 73 -27.33 43.32 -33.00
N ASP A 74 -27.67 44.33 -32.20
CA ASP A 74 -27.06 44.53 -30.89
C ASP A 74 -27.43 43.43 -29.88
N MET A 75 -28.69 43.01 -29.85
CA MET A 75 -29.12 41.91 -28.98
C MET A 75 -28.57 40.56 -29.43
N GLN A 76 -28.50 40.28 -30.73
CA GLN A 76 -27.86 39.08 -31.26
C GLN A 76 -26.36 39.05 -30.94
N ASN A 77 -25.67 40.20 -31.03
CA ASN A 77 -24.25 40.29 -30.65
C ASN A 77 -24.04 39.99 -29.16
N LYS A 78 -24.90 40.53 -28.28
CA LYS A 78 -24.86 40.22 -26.84
C LYS A 78 -25.15 38.74 -26.57
N LEU A 79 -26.14 38.18 -27.24
CA LEU A 79 -26.51 36.77 -27.09
C LEU A 79 -25.38 35.84 -27.56
N LEU A 80 -24.76 36.16 -28.70
CA LEU A 80 -23.59 35.45 -29.23
C LEU A 80 -22.38 35.55 -28.30
N TYR A 81 -22.13 36.71 -27.69
CA TYR A 81 -21.06 36.88 -26.72
C TYR A 81 -21.24 35.95 -25.51
N GLU A 82 -22.45 35.90 -24.94
CA GLU A 82 -22.73 35.00 -23.82
C GLU A 82 -22.66 33.52 -24.23
N GLU A 83 -23.13 33.15 -25.43
CA GLU A 83 -22.99 31.79 -25.95
C GLU A 83 -21.53 31.37 -26.10
N ILE A 84 -20.66 32.28 -26.57
CA ILE A 84 -19.21 32.06 -26.66
C ILE A 84 -18.59 31.88 -25.26
N GLU A 85 -18.98 32.70 -24.27
CA GLU A 85 -18.49 32.57 -22.90
C GLU A 85 -18.94 31.26 -22.23
N ILE A 86 -20.19 30.84 -22.45
CA ILE A 86 -20.69 29.52 -22.03
C ILE A 86 -19.86 28.40 -22.68
N ALA A 87 -19.59 28.48 -24.00
CA ALA A 87 -18.80 27.48 -24.72
C ALA A 87 -17.36 27.40 -24.19
N LYS A 88 -16.70 28.54 -23.93
CA LYS A 88 -15.37 28.59 -23.30
C LYS A 88 -15.39 27.96 -21.91
N ALA A 89 -16.38 28.27 -21.09
CA ALA A 89 -16.51 27.72 -19.74
C ALA A 89 -16.73 26.20 -19.76
N LYS A 90 -17.63 25.70 -20.62
CA LYS A 90 -17.87 24.26 -20.82
C LYS A 90 -16.60 23.52 -21.28
N ASN A 91 -15.87 24.07 -22.25
CA ASN A 91 -14.60 23.48 -22.71
C ASN A 91 -13.53 23.43 -21.61
N ALA A 92 -13.42 24.50 -20.80
CA ALA A 92 -12.51 24.51 -19.66
C ALA A 92 -12.90 23.47 -18.60
N ILE A 93 -14.20 23.36 -18.28
CA ILE A 93 -14.72 22.34 -17.35
C ILE A 93 -14.42 20.93 -17.86
N ALA A 94 -14.64 20.65 -19.15
CA ALA A 94 -14.36 19.35 -19.75
C ALA A 94 -12.86 18.99 -19.67
N ARG A 95 -11.97 19.96 -19.92
CA ARG A 95 -10.52 19.77 -19.79
C ARG A 95 -10.12 19.47 -18.35
N ILE A 96 -10.62 20.23 -17.38
CA ILE A 96 -10.31 20.01 -15.95
C ILE A 96 -10.88 18.67 -15.48
N LYS A 97 -12.10 18.29 -15.88
CA LYS A 97 -12.67 16.96 -15.58
C LYS A 97 -11.79 15.83 -16.13
N LYS A 98 -11.27 15.97 -17.36
CA LYS A 98 -10.33 15.00 -17.95
C LYS A 98 -9.01 14.90 -17.17
N GLU A 99 -8.45 16.03 -16.74
CA GLU A 99 -7.25 16.07 -15.89
C GLU A 99 -7.51 15.41 -14.52
N ILE A 100 -8.65 15.67 -13.87
CA ILE A 100 -9.02 15.03 -12.60
C ILE A 100 -9.10 13.51 -12.76
N VAL A 101 -9.75 13.00 -13.81
CA VAL A 101 -9.84 11.55 -14.06
C VAL A 101 -8.45 10.94 -14.30
N SER A 102 -7.60 11.60 -15.08
CA SER A 102 -6.21 11.16 -15.31
C SER A 102 -5.42 11.10 -14.01
N VAL A 103 -5.50 12.16 -13.20
CA VAL A 103 -4.79 12.26 -11.92
C VAL A 103 -5.32 11.20 -10.94
N GLN A 104 -6.64 11.01 -10.84
CA GLN A 104 -7.25 9.97 -10.02
C GLN A 104 -6.81 8.55 -10.43
N GLY A 105 -6.65 8.30 -11.73
CA GLY A 105 -6.10 7.04 -12.25
C GLY A 105 -4.66 6.80 -11.79
N GLU A 106 -3.81 7.82 -11.88
CA GLU A 106 -2.44 7.75 -11.37
C GLU A 106 -2.40 7.52 -9.85
N PHE A 107 -3.23 8.23 -9.09
CA PHE A 107 -3.38 8.05 -7.64
C PHE A 107 -3.67 6.61 -7.25
N LYS A 108 -4.57 5.96 -7.97
CA LYS A 108 -4.94 4.56 -7.72
C LYS A 108 -3.72 3.64 -7.81
N GLY A 109 -2.92 3.78 -8.88
CA GLY A 109 -1.70 3.00 -9.07
C GLY A 109 -0.65 3.26 -7.97
N TYR A 110 -0.53 4.51 -7.51
CA TYR A 110 0.39 4.86 -6.43
C TYR A 110 -0.06 4.37 -5.05
N TYR A 111 -1.33 4.50 -4.70
CA TYR A 111 -1.87 3.94 -3.47
C TYR A 111 -1.67 2.42 -3.44
N GLN A 112 -1.86 1.76 -4.58
CA GLN A 112 -1.62 0.33 -4.73
C GLN A 112 -0.14 0.00 -4.48
N GLN A 113 0.80 0.72 -5.10
CA GLN A 113 2.24 0.53 -4.83
C GLN A 113 2.61 0.76 -3.36
N LEU A 114 2.13 1.85 -2.75
CA LEU A 114 2.36 2.14 -1.34
C LEU A 114 1.81 1.02 -0.45
N LEU A 115 0.60 0.53 -0.75
CA LEU A 115 0.00 -0.59 -0.01
C LEU A 115 0.92 -1.80 -0.03
N LEU A 116 1.41 -2.20 -1.21
CA LEU A 116 2.30 -3.34 -1.36
C LEU A 116 3.60 -3.16 -0.58
N ILE A 117 4.20 -1.97 -0.62
CA ILE A 117 5.46 -1.74 0.11
C ILE A 117 5.22 -1.75 1.63
N TYR A 118 4.12 -1.19 2.13
CA TYR A 118 3.81 -1.25 3.55
C TYR A 118 3.44 -2.66 4.02
N ILE A 119 2.90 -3.51 3.14
CA ILE A 119 2.78 -4.95 3.39
C ILE A 119 4.17 -5.60 3.49
N ASP A 120 5.11 -5.29 2.60
CA ASP A 120 6.47 -5.83 2.67
C ASP A 120 7.21 -5.40 3.94
N ALA A 121 7.00 -4.15 4.36
CA ALA A 121 7.57 -3.56 5.58
C ALA A 121 6.87 -4.00 6.88
N GLY A 122 5.71 -4.65 6.81
CA GLY A 122 4.95 -5.06 8.00
C GLY A 122 4.23 -3.92 8.74
N ASP A 123 4.12 -2.72 8.16
CA ASP A 123 3.38 -1.60 8.77
C ASP A 123 1.87 -1.77 8.51
N THR A 124 1.23 -2.61 9.34
CA THR A 124 -0.18 -2.95 9.19
C THR A 124 -1.10 -1.72 9.29
N ARG A 125 -0.72 -0.70 10.05
CA ARG A 125 -1.55 0.51 10.25
C ARG A 125 -1.60 1.37 8.99
N ARG A 126 -0.46 1.57 8.32
CA ARG A 126 -0.43 2.32 7.05
C ARG A 126 -1.01 1.50 5.91
N ALA A 127 -0.71 0.20 5.85
CA ALA A 127 -1.30 -0.70 4.86
C ALA A 127 -2.83 -0.70 4.95
N LEU A 128 -3.41 -0.77 6.15
CA LEU A 128 -4.87 -0.74 6.32
C LEU A 128 -5.51 0.57 5.82
N ARG A 129 -4.89 1.72 6.10
CA ARG A 129 -5.39 3.01 5.60
C ARG A 129 -5.41 3.09 4.08
N LEU A 130 -4.35 2.59 3.44
CA LEU A 130 -4.25 2.56 1.98
C LEU A 130 -5.22 1.55 1.35
N TYR A 131 -5.40 0.40 2.00
CA TYR A 131 -6.42 -0.58 1.61
C TYR A 131 -7.81 0.06 1.61
N GLN A 132 -8.20 0.72 2.71
CA GLN A 132 -9.49 1.41 2.81
C GLN A 132 -9.65 2.49 1.74
N ARG A 133 -8.58 3.25 1.44
CA ARG A 133 -8.60 4.26 0.38
C ARG A 133 -8.82 3.63 -0.99
N LEU A 134 -8.17 2.50 -1.29
CA LEU A 134 -8.33 1.79 -2.57
C LEU A 134 -9.70 1.12 -2.71
N VAL A 135 -10.27 0.62 -1.62
CA VAL A 135 -11.65 0.11 -1.58
C VAL A 135 -12.64 1.26 -1.86
N TYR A 136 -12.44 2.42 -1.23
CA TYR A 136 -13.24 3.63 -1.49
C TYR A 136 -13.16 4.06 -2.97
N LEU A 137 -11.97 3.95 -3.58
CA LEU A 137 -11.73 4.22 -5.01
C LEU A 137 -12.18 3.08 -5.94
N LYS A 138 -12.89 2.07 -5.42
CA LYS A 138 -13.43 0.92 -6.17
C LYS A 138 -12.37 0.22 -7.04
N GLU A 139 -11.20 -0.11 -6.45
CA GLU A 139 -10.19 -0.94 -7.10
C GLU A 139 -10.66 -2.40 -7.22
N THR A 140 -10.87 -2.87 -8.45
CA THR A 140 -11.53 -4.15 -8.75
C THR A 140 -10.63 -5.38 -8.53
N ASN A 141 -9.29 -5.22 -8.54
CA ASN A 141 -8.32 -6.32 -8.43
C ASN A 141 -7.39 -6.21 -7.20
N LEU A 142 -7.83 -5.49 -6.17
CA LEU A 142 -6.98 -5.16 -5.03
C LEU A 142 -6.45 -6.41 -4.30
N GLN A 143 -7.34 -7.36 -4.00
CA GLN A 143 -7.02 -8.57 -3.23
C GLN A 143 -6.05 -9.48 -4.00
N GLN A 144 -6.26 -9.63 -5.30
CA GLN A 144 -5.43 -10.40 -6.22
C GLN A 144 -4.06 -9.76 -6.40
N THR A 145 -3.99 -8.42 -6.48
CA THR A 145 -2.72 -7.69 -6.53
C THR A 145 -1.90 -7.92 -5.27
N MET A 146 -2.51 -7.79 -4.09
CA MET A 146 -1.85 -8.02 -2.81
C MET A 146 -1.28 -9.44 -2.74
N LEU A 147 -2.07 -10.43 -3.15
CA LEU A 147 -1.64 -11.83 -3.16
C LEU A 147 -0.53 -12.08 -4.20
N GLY A 148 -0.66 -11.53 -5.40
CA GLY A 148 0.35 -11.65 -6.46
C GLY A 148 1.69 -11.05 -6.05
N PHE A 149 1.68 -9.95 -5.31
CA PHE A 149 2.88 -9.33 -4.76
C PHE A 149 3.58 -10.18 -3.69
N VAL A 150 2.81 -10.85 -2.82
CA VAL A 150 3.38 -11.79 -1.83
C VAL A 150 4.21 -12.85 -2.54
N TYR A 151 3.68 -13.39 -3.64
CA TYR A 151 4.30 -14.49 -4.37
C TYR A 151 5.17 -14.05 -5.56
N SER A 152 5.44 -12.76 -5.72
CA SER A 152 6.28 -12.25 -6.81
C SER A 152 7.77 -12.57 -6.62
N SER A 153 8.18 -13.02 -5.41
CA SER A 153 9.55 -13.38 -5.10
C SER A 153 9.61 -14.54 -4.10
N PRO A 154 10.13 -15.72 -4.48
CA PRO A 154 10.27 -16.87 -3.59
C PRO A 154 11.12 -16.59 -2.34
N LYS A 155 12.07 -15.65 -2.41
CA LYS A 155 12.93 -15.27 -1.27
C LYS A 155 12.14 -14.60 -0.14
N TYR A 156 11.11 -13.83 -0.49
CA TYR A 156 10.36 -13.00 0.47
C TYR A 156 8.93 -13.48 0.74
N GLU A 157 8.47 -14.53 0.06
CA GLU A 157 7.07 -14.96 0.09
C GLU A 157 6.56 -15.27 1.50
N ASN A 158 7.38 -15.89 2.35
CA ASN A 158 6.96 -16.25 3.71
C ASN A 158 6.78 -15.01 4.60
N ARG A 159 7.73 -14.06 4.55
CA ARG A 159 7.65 -12.79 5.30
C ARG A 159 6.47 -11.95 4.82
N ARG A 160 6.29 -11.84 3.51
CA ARG A 160 5.19 -11.06 2.92
C ARG A 160 3.83 -11.69 3.22
N LEU A 161 3.74 -13.01 3.19
CA LEU A 161 2.50 -13.72 3.56
C LEU A 161 2.18 -13.50 5.04
N GLU A 162 3.16 -13.58 5.93
CA GLU A 162 3.00 -13.28 7.35
C GLU A 162 2.43 -11.87 7.56
N ASN A 163 3.03 -10.87 6.92
CA ASN A 163 2.59 -9.48 7.00
C ASN A 163 1.20 -9.28 6.39
N LEU A 164 0.91 -9.98 5.28
CA LEU A 164 -0.42 -9.95 4.67
C LEU A 164 -1.46 -10.54 5.62
N LEU A 165 -1.20 -11.69 6.26
CA LEU A 165 -2.12 -12.29 7.23
C LEU A 165 -2.41 -11.34 8.41
N ALA A 166 -1.37 -10.63 8.90
CA ALA A 166 -1.53 -9.60 9.93
C ALA A 166 -2.46 -8.46 9.48
N LEU A 167 -2.38 -8.06 8.19
CA LEU A 167 -3.30 -7.09 7.60
C LEU A 167 -4.72 -7.66 7.44
N VAL A 168 -4.87 -8.87 6.90
CA VAL A 168 -6.17 -9.53 6.70
C VAL A 168 -6.95 -9.57 8.00
N LYS A 169 -6.31 -9.93 9.12
CA LYS A 169 -6.95 -9.97 10.43
C LYS A 169 -7.63 -8.65 10.84
N ARG A 170 -7.10 -7.51 10.37
CA ARG A 170 -7.53 -6.14 10.71
C ARG A 170 -8.40 -5.47 9.65
N LEU A 171 -8.77 -6.18 8.58
CA LEU A 171 -9.69 -5.62 7.58
C LEU A 171 -11.06 -5.31 8.20
N PRO A 172 -11.77 -4.29 7.72
CA PRO A 172 -12.95 -3.79 8.39
C PRO A 172 -14.15 -4.74 8.36
N THR A 173 -14.31 -5.55 7.29
CA THR A 173 -15.49 -6.43 7.17
C THR A 173 -15.13 -7.92 7.16
N PRO A 174 -15.98 -8.81 7.72
CA PRO A 174 -15.81 -10.26 7.61
C PRO A 174 -15.73 -10.76 6.17
N ASP A 175 -16.49 -10.16 5.24
CA ASP A 175 -16.53 -10.60 3.84
C ASP A 175 -15.20 -10.34 3.11
N GLU A 176 -14.55 -9.20 3.35
CA GLU A 176 -13.21 -8.92 2.83
C GLU A 176 -12.18 -9.90 3.38
N GLN A 177 -12.26 -10.21 4.67
CA GLN A 177 -11.38 -11.16 5.33
C GLN A 177 -11.54 -12.56 4.72
N MET A 178 -12.78 -13.04 4.61
CA MET A 178 -13.09 -14.34 4.02
C MET A 178 -12.66 -14.42 2.55
N SER A 179 -12.85 -13.36 1.78
CA SER A 179 -12.44 -13.30 0.37
C SER A 179 -10.92 -13.46 0.22
N LEU A 180 -10.13 -12.75 1.03
CA LEU A 180 -8.67 -12.89 1.01
C LEU A 180 -8.21 -14.27 1.50
N TYR A 181 -8.81 -14.84 2.56
CA TYR A 181 -8.46 -16.19 2.99
C TYR A 181 -8.77 -17.26 1.92
N ARG A 182 -9.87 -17.10 1.16
CA ARG A 182 -10.18 -17.99 0.02
C ARG A 182 -9.10 -17.92 -1.07
N LEU A 183 -8.53 -16.75 -1.32
CA LEU A 183 -7.46 -16.58 -2.30
C LEU A 183 -6.10 -17.07 -1.76
N ILE A 184 -5.81 -16.87 -0.48
CA ILE A 184 -4.56 -17.27 0.17
C ILE A 184 -4.44 -18.80 0.26
N GLN A 185 -5.53 -19.49 0.60
CA GLN A 185 -5.46 -20.93 0.91
C GLN A 185 -4.85 -21.78 -0.22
N PRO A 186 -5.27 -21.65 -1.50
CA PRO A 186 -4.69 -22.44 -2.58
C PRO A 186 -3.18 -22.21 -2.74
N GLN A 187 -2.74 -20.95 -2.56
CA GLN A 187 -1.33 -20.60 -2.66
C GLN A 187 -0.48 -21.19 -1.54
N VAL A 188 -1.01 -21.20 -0.31
CA VAL A 188 -0.37 -21.84 0.85
C VAL A 188 -0.27 -23.34 0.62
N MET A 189 -1.36 -23.98 0.20
CA MET A 189 -1.43 -25.44 0.01
C MET A 189 -0.52 -25.95 -1.10
N ASN A 190 -0.25 -25.14 -2.13
CA ASN A 190 0.65 -25.50 -3.23
C ASN A 190 2.14 -25.40 -2.85
N ARG A 191 2.50 -24.88 -1.67
CA ARG A 191 3.90 -24.61 -1.28
C ARG A 191 4.31 -25.36 -0.02
N THR A 192 5.25 -26.29 -0.16
CA THR A 192 5.78 -27.14 0.94
C THR A 192 6.34 -26.34 2.12
N THR A 193 6.91 -25.17 1.84
CA THR A 193 7.42 -24.21 2.83
C THR A 193 6.33 -23.55 3.66
N GLN A 194 5.08 -23.52 3.18
CA GLN A 194 3.99 -22.75 3.79
C GLN A 194 2.92 -23.65 4.40
N TYR A 195 2.46 -24.69 3.69
CA TYR A 195 1.34 -25.52 4.13
C TYR A 195 1.61 -26.31 5.41
N TYR A 196 2.89 -26.54 5.71
CA TYR A 196 3.36 -27.22 6.92
C TYR A 196 3.94 -26.28 7.99
N SER A 197 3.88 -24.97 7.76
CA SER A 197 4.53 -23.97 8.60
C SER A 197 3.54 -23.28 9.55
N PHE A 198 4.07 -22.35 10.36
CA PHE A 198 3.29 -21.42 11.16
C PHE A 198 2.28 -20.62 10.32
N LEU A 199 2.59 -20.31 9.05
CA LEU A 199 1.73 -19.49 8.21
C LEU A 199 0.40 -20.20 7.90
N GLY A 200 0.44 -21.50 7.59
CA GLY A 200 -0.77 -22.31 7.43
C GLY A 200 -1.57 -22.41 8.73
N MET A 201 -0.90 -22.53 9.88
CA MET A 201 -1.56 -22.54 11.19
C MET A 201 -2.23 -21.20 11.52
N ILE A 202 -1.55 -20.07 11.30
CA ILE A 202 -2.09 -18.72 11.54
C ILE A 202 -3.33 -18.48 10.68
N ALA A 203 -3.22 -18.72 9.37
CA ALA A 203 -4.33 -18.58 8.45
C ALA A 203 -5.53 -19.43 8.89
N ALA A 204 -5.29 -20.70 9.27
CA ALA A 204 -6.36 -21.58 9.72
C ALA A 204 -7.02 -21.11 11.03
N LEU A 205 -6.23 -20.64 12.00
CA LEU A 205 -6.74 -20.15 13.28
C LEU A 205 -7.45 -18.80 13.18
N ASP A 206 -7.09 -17.97 12.20
CA ASP A 206 -7.84 -16.76 11.88
C ASP A 206 -9.15 -17.08 11.19
N MET A 207 -9.18 -18.08 10.30
CA MET A 207 -10.39 -18.51 9.61
C MET A 207 -11.42 -19.14 10.56
N ASP A 208 -10.98 -19.68 11.70
CA ASP A 208 -11.85 -20.36 12.67
C ASP A 208 -12.95 -19.43 13.24
N ARG A 209 -12.70 -18.12 13.28
CA ARG A 209 -13.69 -17.13 13.77
C ARG A 209 -14.95 -17.00 12.92
N PHE A 210 -14.94 -17.52 11.69
CA PHE A 210 -16.07 -17.45 10.77
C PHE A 210 -16.86 -18.75 10.66
N ILE A 211 -16.44 -19.80 11.39
CA ILE A 211 -17.01 -21.13 11.26
C ILE A 211 -17.81 -21.45 12.52
N LYS A 212 -19.11 -21.72 12.38
CA LYS A 212 -19.93 -22.25 13.48
C LYS A 212 -19.61 -23.73 13.70
N GLU A 213 -19.58 -24.18 14.96
CA GLU A 213 -19.11 -25.52 15.34
C GLU A 213 -19.76 -26.69 14.57
N LYS A 214 -21.04 -26.55 14.20
CA LYS A 214 -21.83 -27.58 13.51
C LYS A 214 -21.97 -27.38 12.00
N GLU A 215 -21.42 -26.32 11.44
CA GLU A 215 -21.60 -25.99 10.02
C GLU A 215 -20.55 -26.73 9.17
N GLU A 216 -20.97 -27.40 8.10
CA GLU A 216 -20.08 -27.91 7.05
C GLU A 216 -20.13 -26.99 5.83
N SER A 217 -19.29 -25.96 5.83
CA SER A 217 -19.15 -25.04 4.70
C SER A 217 -17.90 -25.34 3.86
N PRO A 218 -17.86 -24.96 2.57
CA PRO A 218 -16.64 -25.00 1.77
C PRO A 218 -15.48 -24.24 2.43
N PHE A 219 -15.78 -23.15 3.13
CA PHE A 219 -14.79 -22.36 3.87
C PHE A 219 -14.17 -23.12 5.04
N LYS A 220 -14.97 -23.94 5.75
CA LYS A 220 -14.47 -24.84 6.79
C LYS A 220 -13.52 -25.89 6.21
N LYS A 221 -13.83 -26.48 5.06
CA LYS A 221 -12.93 -27.45 4.40
C LYS A 221 -11.55 -26.83 4.08
N LEU A 222 -11.52 -25.58 3.60
CA LEU A 222 -10.28 -24.83 3.35
C LEU A 222 -9.46 -24.65 4.63
N ARG A 223 -10.13 -24.24 5.72
CA ARG A 223 -9.51 -24.05 7.05
C ARG A 223 -8.95 -25.36 7.60
N ASP A 224 -9.77 -26.41 7.57
CA ASP A 224 -9.44 -27.75 8.06
C ASP A 224 -8.20 -28.31 7.37
N ALA A 225 -8.10 -28.18 6.04
CA ALA A 225 -6.96 -28.65 5.27
C ALA A 225 -5.63 -28.04 5.75
N MET A 226 -5.57 -26.72 5.96
CA MET A 226 -4.38 -26.03 6.47
C MET A 226 -4.08 -26.42 7.92
N PHE A 227 -5.11 -26.43 8.78
CA PHE A 227 -4.97 -26.77 10.20
C PHE A 227 -4.42 -28.19 10.39
N TYR A 228 -5.05 -29.18 9.75
CA TYR A 228 -4.68 -30.58 9.92
C TYR A 228 -3.29 -30.88 9.37
N ASN A 229 -2.88 -30.27 8.26
CA ASN A 229 -1.54 -30.50 7.71
C ASN A 229 -0.44 -29.96 8.62
N ALA A 230 -0.56 -28.70 9.07
CA ALA A 230 0.41 -28.11 9.99
C ALA A 230 0.43 -28.88 11.32
N MET A 231 -0.74 -29.17 11.91
CA MET A 231 -0.85 -29.93 13.15
C MET A 231 -0.27 -31.36 13.01
N LYS A 232 -0.55 -32.05 11.91
CA LYS A 232 -0.01 -33.40 11.64
C LYS A 232 1.51 -33.38 11.64
N ARG A 233 2.15 -32.44 10.94
CA ARG A 233 3.62 -32.31 10.93
C ARG A 233 4.17 -32.06 12.33
N TRP A 234 3.61 -31.08 13.07
CA TRP A 234 4.08 -30.78 14.41
C TRP A 234 3.94 -31.97 15.34
N LYS A 235 2.84 -32.72 15.23
CA LYS A 235 2.67 -33.97 15.99
C LYS A 235 3.76 -34.98 15.69
N PHE A 236 4.09 -35.20 14.42
CA PHE A 236 5.19 -36.11 14.07
C PHE A 236 6.54 -35.63 14.60
N GLN A 237 6.86 -34.33 14.48
CA GLN A 237 8.08 -33.74 15.01
C GLN A 237 8.15 -33.86 16.54
N MET A 238 7.06 -33.58 17.25
CA MET A 238 7.01 -33.71 18.70
C MET A 238 7.18 -35.16 19.16
N LEU A 239 6.57 -36.12 18.46
CA LEU A 239 6.72 -37.54 18.78
C LEU A 239 8.14 -38.05 18.50
N SER A 240 8.87 -37.44 17.56
CA SER A 240 10.29 -37.72 17.33
C SER A 240 11.25 -36.93 18.22
N GLY A 241 10.74 -36.12 19.15
CA GLY A 241 11.54 -35.34 20.09
C GLY A 241 12.03 -33.98 19.55
N ASN A 242 11.56 -33.55 18.38
CA ASN A 242 11.84 -32.23 17.83
C ASN A 242 10.72 -31.23 18.20
N PHE A 243 11.03 -30.31 19.10
CA PHE A 243 10.07 -29.33 19.63
C PHE A 243 10.31 -27.91 19.12
N LYS A 244 11.32 -27.70 18.26
CA LYS A 244 11.79 -26.37 17.85
C LYS A 244 10.65 -25.54 17.28
N ASP A 245 9.93 -26.10 16.31
CA ASP A 245 8.91 -25.35 15.57
C ASP A 245 7.77 -24.93 16.52
N VAL A 246 7.27 -25.85 17.35
CA VAL A 246 6.19 -25.57 18.32
C VAL A 246 6.60 -24.52 19.35
N ALA A 247 7.83 -24.61 19.87
CA ALA A 247 8.34 -23.64 20.84
C ALA A 247 8.55 -22.25 20.22
N GLU A 248 9.02 -22.19 18.97
CA GLU A 248 9.17 -20.95 18.21
C GLU A 248 7.81 -20.31 17.91
N PHE A 249 6.79 -21.10 17.56
CA PHE A 249 5.43 -20.61 17.40
C PHE A 249 4.86 -20.01 18.68
N ALA A 250 5.00 -20.71 19.81
CA ALA A 250 4.51 -20.22 21.09
C ALA A 250 5.21 -18.92 21.52
N ARG A 251 6.47 -18.73 21.12
CA ARG A 251 7.26 -17.52 21.37
C ARG A 251 6.84 -16.35 20.49
N LYS A 252 6.67 -16.59 19.20
CA LYS A 252 6.34 -15.55 18.22
C LYS A 252 4.85 -15.19 18.23
N TYR A 253 3.98 -16.16 18.51
CA TYR A 253 2.52 -16.06 18.40
C TYR A 253 1.79 -16.64 19.62
N PRO A 254 2.04 -16.11 20.83
CA PRO A 254 1.50 -16.69 22.06
C PRO A 254 -0.03 -16.79 22.07
N ASP A 255 -0.74 -15.80 21.53
CA ASP A 255 -2.20 -15.77 21.51
C ASP A 255 -2.80 -16.80 20.54
N TYR A 256 -2.07 -17.14 19.47
CA TYR A 256 -2.46 -18.23 18.58
C TYR A 256 -2.17 -19.59 19.22
N TYR A 257 -1.06 -19.69 19.96
CA TYR A 257 -0.74 -20.92 20.69
C TYR A 257 -1.78 -21.25 21.76
N ASP A 258 -2.34 -20.25 22.47
CA ASP A 258 -3.43 -20.45 23.44
C ASP A 258 -4.60 -21.26 22.85
N LYS A 259 -4.94 -21.03 21.57
CA LYS A 259 -6.05 -21.73 20.90
C LYS A 259 -5.77 -23.21 20.62
N ILE A 260 -4.50 -23.62 20.63
CA ILE A 260 -4.08 -24.97 20.23
C ILE A 260 -3.23 -25.68 21.28
N SER A 261 -2.91 -25.05 22.41
CA SER A 261 -1.97 -25.55 23.43
C SER A 261 -2.33 -26.97 23.87
N THR A 262 -3.59 -27.20 24.20
CA THR A 262 -4.13 -28.52 24.60
C THR A 262 -4.07 -29.52 23.46
N ARG A 263 -4.45 -29.12 22.23
CA ARG A 263 -4.36 -29.97 21.04
C ARG A 263 -2.92 -30.36 20.73
N VAL A 264 -1.94 -29.49 20.98
CA VAL A 264 -0.51 -29.74 20.81
C VAL A 264 0.04 -30.67 21.89
N ALA A 265 -0.43 -30.58 23.14
CA ALA A 265 -0.07 -31.50 24.22
C ALA A 265 -0.72 -32.91 24.09
N PHE A 266 -1.84 -33.00 23.38
CA PHE A 266 -2.60 -34.25 23.24
C PHE A 266 -1.98 -35.24 22.24
N VAL A 267 -1.48 -36.38 22.69
CA VAL A 267 -1.04 -37.49 21.83
C VAL A 267 -2.24 -38.38 21.54
N GLN A 268 -2.48 -38.84 20.31
CA GLN A 268 -3.58 -39.77 20.04
C GLN A 268 -3.28 -41.17 20.65
N PRO A 269 -4.30 -41.91 21.12
CA PRO A 269 -4.10 -43.21 21.76
C PRO A 269 -3.23 -44.19 20.95
N GLN A 270 -3.43 -44.27 19.64
CA GLN A 270 -2.67 -45.15 18.73
C GLN A 270 -1.16 -44.85 18.63
N TYR A 271 -0.74 -43.64 19.03
CA TYR A 271 0.66 -43.24 19.06
C TYR A 271 1.25 -43.31 20.46
N TRP A 272 0.47 -43.58 21.51
CA TRP A 272 0.90 -43.43 22.90
C TRP A 272 2.13 -44.29 23.26
N PHE A 273 2.23 -45.46 22.64
CA PHE A 273 3.34 -46.40 22.84
C PHE A 273 4.44 -46.29 21.77
N LYS A 274 4.32 -45.36 20.82
CA LYS A 274 5.22 -45.23 19.65
C LYS A 274 6.23 -44.10 19.77
N PHE A 275 6.28 -43.40 20.89
CA PHE A 275 7.20 -42.28 21.12
C PHE A 275 7.92 -42.40 22.46
N SER A 276 9.00 -41.64 22.60
CA SER A 276 9.73 -41.55 23.86
C SER A 276 9.01 -40.60 24.83
N TYR A 277 8.28 -41.15 25.80
CA TYR A 277 7.63 -40.34 26.83
C TYR A 277 8.62 -39.46 27.59
N SER A 278 9.80 -39.98 27.91
CA SER A 278 10.85 -39.24 28.62
C SER A 278 11.35 -38.03 27.84
N GLN A 279 11.38 -38.08 26.51
CA GLN A 279 11.70 -36.92 25.67
C GLN A 279 10.51 -35.97 25.59
N PHE A 280 9.32 -36.47 25.30
CA PHE A 280 8.13 -35.64 25.12
C PHE A 280 7.77 -34.82 26.36
N VAL A 281 7.90 -35.39 27.56
CA VAL A 281 7.57 -34.69 28.81
C VAL A 281 8.50 -33.50 29.10
N THR A 282 9.61 -33.36 28.37
CA THR A 282 10.49 -32.17 28.45
C THR A 282 9.96 -30.99 27.65
N TYR A 283 9.11 -31.21 26.63
CA TYR A 283 8.66 -30.15 25.73
C TYR A 283 7.98 -28.97 26.43
N PRO A 284 7.14 -29.15 27.47
CA PRO A 284 6.47 -28.03 28.12
C PRO A 284 7.46 -27.00 28.66
N ASN A 285 8.64 -27.45 29.10
CA ASN A 285 9.70 -26.57 29.62
C ASN A 285 10.41 -25.73 28.54
N LEU A 286 10.13 -25.97 27.26
CA LEU A 286 10.62 -25.16 26.14
C LEU A 286 9.66 -24.01 25.79
N LEU A 287 8.45 -24.00 26.35
CA LEU A 287 7.45 -22.96 26.08
C LEU A 287 7.78 -21.67 26.84
N PRO A 288 7.48 -20.49 26.26
CA PRO A 288 7.94 -19.21 26.77
C PRO A 288 7.10 -18.64 27.92
N LYS A 289 5.82 -19.03 28.06
CA LYS A 289 4.90 -18.49 29.09
C LYS A 289 4.56 -19.54 30.14
N PRO A 290 4.50 -19.19 31.45
CA PRO A 290 4.09 -20.10 32.53
C PRO A 290 2.76 -20.83 32.25
N LYS A 291 1.74 -20.09 31.81
CA LYS A 291 0.42 -20.63 31.44
C LYS A 291 0.53 -21.77 30.43
N HIS A 292 1.29 -21.58 29.35
CA HIS A 292 1.49 -22.60 28.31
C HIS A 292 2.15 -23.86 28.85
N ARG A 293 3.14 -23.71 29.74
CA ARG A 293 3.83 -24.86 30.38
C ARG A 293 2.85 -25.66 31.22
N LEU A 294 2.10 -24.98 32.08
CA LEU A 294 1.18 -25.60 33.03
C LEU A 294 0.00 -26.28 32.32
N GLU A 295 -0.57 -25.68 31.28
CA GLU A 295 -1.61 -26.30 30.45
C GLU A 295 -1.11 -27.59 29.77
N ALA A 296 0.11 -27.54 29.22
CA ALA A 296 0.73 -28.70 28.60
C ALA A 296 0.95 -29.84 29.61
N PHE A 297 1.49 -29.54 30.80
CA PHE A 297 1.67 -30.54 31.86
C PHE A 297 0.34 -31.14 32.34
N ARG A 298 -0.71 -30.32 32.50
CA ARG A 298 -2.06 -30.81 32.84
C ARG A 298 -2.60 -31.78 31.81
N GLU A 299 -2.48 -31.47 30.53
CA GLU A 299 -2.97 -32.37 29.48
C GLU A 299 -2.12 -33.66 29.40
N ILE A 300 -0.82 -33.61 29.68
CA ILE A 300 0.02 -34.82 29.81
C ILE A 300 -0.46 -35.67 31.00
N LEU A 301 -0.64 -35.07 32.18
CA LEU A 301 -1.11 -35.76 33.38
C LEU A 301 -2.47 -36.42 33.16
N ARG A 302 -3.41 -35.70 32.51
CA ARG A 302 -4.73 -36.22 32.13
C ARG A 302 -4.63 -37.44 31.22
N GLN A 303 -3.71 -37.42 30.27
CA GLN A 303 -3.49 -38.56 29.37
C GLN A 303 -2.87 -39.76 30.09
N VAL A 304 -1.93 -39.53 31.03
CA VAL A 304 -1.37 -40.60 31.88
C VAL A 304 -2.49 -41.25 32.69
N LYS A 305 -3.35 -40.46 33.34
CA LYS A 305 -4.51 -40.94 34.11
C LYS A 305 -5.44 -41.82 33.29
N LYS A 306 -5.73 -41.42 32.05
CA LYS A 306 -6.64 -42.16 31.17
C LYS A 306 -6.04 -43.43 30.56
N ARG A 307 -4.71 -43.54 30.46
CA ARG A 307 -4.05 -44.54 29.60
C ARG A 307 -3.16 -45.53 30.33
N ASN A 308 -2.70 -45.19 31.53
CA ASN A 308 -1.75 -46.01 32.28
C ASN A 308 -2.26 -46.20 33.71
N THR A 309 -3.01 -47.29 33.93
CA THR A 309 -3.50 -47.67 35.27
C THR A 309 -2.52 -48.55 36.05
N VAL A 310 -1.52 -49.14 35.37
CA VAL A 310 -0.58 -50.10 35.97
C VAL A 310 0.82 -49.52 36.18
N TYR A 311 1.35 -48.77 35.21
CA TYR A 311 2.72 -48.23 35.25
C TYR A 311 2.77 -46.73 35.50
N TYR A 312 1.75 -46.14 36.16
CA TYR A 312 1.67 -44.69 36.35
C TYR A 312 2.86 -44.14 37.14
N ASP A 313 3.42 -44.89 38.11
CA ASP A 313 4.58 -44.44 38.90
C ASP A 313 5.78 -44.02 38.05
N TYR A 314 6.08 -44.79 36.99
CA TYR A 314 7.15 -44.45 36.03
C TYR A 314 6.88 -43.10 35.34
N TYR A 315 5.65 -42.93 34.84
CA TYR A 315 5.25 -41.74 34.07
C TYR A 315 5.12 -40.49 34.95
N LEU A 316 4.59 -40.65 36.17
CA LEU A 316 4.43 -39.58 37.16
C LEU A 316 5.78 -39.13 37.71
N ALA A 317 6.71 -40.05 38.01
CA ALA A 317 8.06 -39.68 38.44
C ALA A 317 8.81 -38.85 37.37
N LYS A 318 8.76 -39.25 36.09
CA LYS A 318 9.35 -38.45 35.01
C LYS A 318 8.67 -37.09 34.84
N LEU A 319 7.35 -37.02 34.99
CA LEU A 319 6.58 -35.78 34.90
C LEU A 319 6.89 -34.85 36.07
N ALA A 320 6.96 -35.36 37.32
CA ALA A 320 7.25 -34.59 38.52
C ALA A 320 8.60 -33.85 38.41
N LYS A 321 9.63 -34.54 37.90
CA LYS A 321 10.94 -33.93 37.61
C LYS A 321 10.85 -32.75 36.63
N GLN A 322 10.00 -32.83 35.61
CA GLN A 322 9.84 -31.75 34.65
C GLN A 322 8.99 -30.60 35.21
N VAL A 323 8.01 -30.89 36.07
CA VAL A 323 7.23 -29.89 36.80
C VAL A 323 8.12 -29.10 37.78
N ASP A 324 9.11 -29.73 38.43
CA ASP A 324 10.09 -29.04 39.29
C ASP A 324 10.92 -28.01 38.50
N ILE A 325 11.33 -28.35 37.27
CA ILE A 325 12.02 -27.41 36.37
C ILE A 325 11.11 -26.21 36.03
N CYS A 326 9.81 -26.46 35.80
CA CYS A 326 8.83 -25.41 35.56
C CYS A 326 8.63 -24.50 36.79
N GLU A 327 8.56 -25.08 37.99
CA GLU A 327 8.47 -24.32 39.23
C GLU A 327 9.68 -23.41 39.43
N LYS A 328 10.90 -23.91 39.19
CA LYS A 328 12.13 -23.10 39.25
C LYS A 328 12.10 -21.96 38.22
N TYR A 329 11.53 -22.19 37.04
CA TYR A 329 11.34 -21.16 36.03
C TYR A 329 10.36 -20.08 36.49
N ILE A 330 9.20 -20.46 37.03
CA ILE A 330 8.17 -19.53 37.52
C ILE A 330 8.75 -18.66 38.67
N LYS A 331 9.47 -19.27 39.62
CA LYS A 331 10.13 -18.56 40.73
C LYS A 331 11.16 -17.52 40.27
N LYS A 332 11.78 -17.71 39.10
CA LYS A 332 12.80 -16.79 38.56
C LYS A 332 12.26 -15.59 37.79
N GLN A 333 10.98 -15.58 37.38
CA GLN A 333 10.45 -14.53 36.50
C GLN A 333 9.96 -13.25 37.22
N ASN A 334 10.20 -13.09 38.53
CA ASN A 334 9.80 -11.93 39.37
C ASN A 334 8.29 -11.56 39.38
N ASN A 335 7.45 -12.20 38.56
CA ASN A 335 5.98 -12.13 38.60
C ASN A 335 5.44 -13.27 39.48
N GLU A 336 5.51 -13.12 40.81
CA GLU A 336 5.19 -14.20 41.77
C GLU A 336 3.73 -14.70 41.73
N LEU A 337 2.81 -13.94 41.13
CA LEU A 337 1.38 -14.25 41.11
C LEU A 337 0.95 -15.05 39.87
N GLU A 338 1.64 -14.93 38.73
CA GLU A 338 1.18 -15.52 37.46
C GLU A 338 1.53 -17.02 37.39
N GLY A 339 0.52 -17.89 37.56
CA GLY A 339 0.65 -19.35 37.43
C GLY A 339 0.96 -20.11 38.73
N LYS A 340 1.11 -19.41 39.87
CA LYS A 340 1.38 -20.05 41.18
C LYS A 340 0.20 -20.93 41.65
N GLU A 341 -1.02 -20.41 41.59
CA GLU A 341 -2.23 -21.19 41.89
C GLU A 341 -2.38 -22.38 40.94
N ASP A 342 -2.07 -22.16 39.66
CA ASP A 342 -2.19 -23.20 38.65
C ASP A 342 -1.17 -24.33 38.85
N LEU A 343 0.03 -23.99 39.30
CA LEU A 343 1.07 -24.93 39.69
C LEU A 343 0.65 -25.73 40.94
N ILE A 344 0.09 -25.08 41.96
CA ILE A 344 -0.43 -25.77 43.15
C ILE A 344 -1.52 -26.78 42.75
N LYS A 345 -2.49 -26.35 41.95
CA LYS A 345 -3.55 -27.23 41.41
C LYS A 345 -2.96 -28.42 40.65
N LEU A 346 -1.95 -28.19 39.80
CA LEU A 346 -1.28 -29.27 39.07
C LEU A 346 -0.56 -30.25 39.99
N LYS A 347 0.14 -29.77 41.03
CA LYS A 347 0.81 -30.63 42.02
C LYS A 347 -0.18 -31.48 42.80
N THR A 348 -1.31 -30.92 43.21
CA THR A 348 -2.36 -31.67 43.94
C THR A 348 -2.91 -32.83 43.11
N GLN A 349 -3.01 -32.68 41.78
CA GLN A 349 -3.52 -33.73 40.88
C GLN A 349 -2.66 -35.01 40.85
N PHE A 350 -1.40 -35.00 41.32
CA PHE A 350 -0.60 -36.22 41.45
C PHE A 350 -1.19 -37.20 42.47
N SER A 351 -1.78 -36.68 43.55
CA SER A 351 -2.42 -37.48 44.61
C SER A 351 -3.73 -38.14 44.18
N GLU A 352 -4.27 -37.78 43.01
CA GLU A 352 -5.45 -38.42 42.43
C GLU A 352 -5.17 -39.83 41.88
N PHE A 353 -3.91 -40.22 41.73
CA PHE A 353 -3.50 -41.54 41.24
C PHE A 353 -3.35 -42.54 42.39
N ASP A 354 -2.75 -42.10 43.50
CA ASP A 354 -2.68 -42.83 44.75
C ASP A 354 -2.74 -41.83 45.91
N LYS A 355 -3.74 -41.97 46.78
CA LYS A 355 -3.93 -41.08 47.93
C LYS A 355 -2.75 -41.11 48.91
N LYS A 356 -1.90 -42.15 48.87
CA LYS A 356 -0.69 -42.28 49.70
C LYS A 356 0.54 -41.60 49.10
N HIS A 357 0.51 -41.22 47.82
CA HIS A 357 1.63 -40.66 47.09
C HIS A 357 1.29 -39.30 46.50
N ASP A 358 1.93 -38.25 47.00
CA ASP A 358 1.77 -36.89 46.48
C ASP A 358 2.88 -36.53 45.48
N TYR A 359 2.85 -35.30 44.97
CA TYR A 359 3.87 -34.78 44.07
C TYR A 359 5.30 -34.91 44.63
N GLU A 360 5.49 -34.62 45.93
CA GLU A 360 6.81 -34.66 46.57
C GLU A 360 7.35 -36.10 46.68
N TYR A 361 6.48 -37.09 46.91
CA TYR A 361 6.86 -38.50 46.85
C TYR A 361 7.43 -38.86 45.48
N TYR A 362 6.73 -38.52 44.40
CA TYR A 362 7.16 -38.83 43.03
C TYR A 362 8.47 -38.12 42.66
N LEU A 363 8.67 -36.89 43.13
CA LEU A 363 9.89 -36.11 42.89
C LEU A 363 11.10 -36.68 43.67
N LYS A 364 10.92 -37.09 44.92
CA LYS A 364 12.00 -37.68 45.74
C LYS A 364 12.43 -39.06 45.26
N ASN A 365 11.51 -39.84 44.68
CA ASN A 365 11.75 -41.22 44.29
C ASN A 365 12.03 -41.42 42.78
N VAL A 366 12.36 -40.36 42.02
CA VAL A 366 12.52 -40.44 40.55
C VAL A 366 13.50 -41.52 40.11
N ASP A 367 14.65 -41.61 40.76
CA ASP A 367 15.70 -42.56 40.37
C ASP A 367 15.32 -44.00 40.70
N LYS A 368 14.47 -44.23 41.70
CA LYS A 368 13.94 -45.55 42.04
C LYS A 368 12.82 -45.97 41.08
N LEU A 369 11.84 -45.08 40.88
CA LEU A 369 10.63 -45.36 40.10
C LEU A 369 10.85 -45.41 38.58
N THR A 370 11.99 -44.92 38.09
CA THR A 370 12.27 -44.86 36.65
C THR A 370 13.34 -45.84 36.15
N LYS A 371 13.79 -46.78 36.99
CA LYS A 371 14.78 -47.82 36.63
C LYS A 371 14.28 -48.78 35.55
N ASN A 372 13.02 -49.20 35.62
CA ASN A 372 12.46 -50.20 34.71
C ASN A 372 11.45 -49.56 33.76
N LYS A 373 11.73 -49.61 32.46
CA LYS A 373 10.84 -49.06 31.42
C LYS A 373 9.61 -49.98 31.22
N PRO A 374 8.39 -49.43 31.10
CA PRO A 374 7.20 -50.24 30.84
C PRO A 374 7.27 -51.01 29.51
N PRO A 375 6.73 -52.25 29.43
CA PRO A 375 6.68 -53.04 28.19
C PRO A 375 5.68 -52.46 27.17
N LEU A 376 5.96 -52.65 25.87
CA LEU A 376 5.10 -52.19 24.78
C LEU A 376 3.95 -53.17 24.52
N PRO A 377 2.67 -52.73 24.52
CA PRO A 377 1.54 -53.61 24.20
C PRO A 377 1.39 -53.87 22.68
N ALA A 378 1.01 -55.10 22.32
CA ALA A 378 0.68 -55.50 20.94
C ALA A 378 -0.67 -54.92 20.48
N ASN A 379 -0.78 -54.54 19.20
CA ASN A 379 -1.93 -53.78 18.68
C ASN A 379 -2.78 -54.58 17.67
N PRO A 380 -3.88 -55.23 18.08
CA PRO A 380 -4.95 -55.66 17.21
C PRO A 380 -6.02 -54.56 17.14
N ASN A 381 -6.35 -54.09 15.93
CA ASN A 381 -7.59 -53.43 15.51
C ASN A 381 -7.35 -52.22 14.60
N ARG A 382 -7.46 -52.47 13.30
CA ARG A 382 -7.64 -51.49 12.23
C ARG A 382 -9.12 -51.48 11.85
N PRO A 383 -9.92 -50.45 12.20
CA PRO A 383 -11.31 -50.39 11.78
C PRO A 383 -11.41 -49.99 10.30
N LYS A 384 -12.22 -50.76 9.55
CA LYS A 384 -12.72 -50.46 8.20
C LYS A 384 -13.98 -49.59 8.34
N THR A 385 -13.99 -48.42 7.71
CA THR A 385 -15.17 -47.55 7.62
C THR A 385 -16.07 -48.01 6.46
N ARG A 386 -17.33 -48.30 6.76
CA ARG A 386 -18.42 -48.58 5.80
C ARG A 386 -19.34 -47.36 5.81
N ALA A 387 -19.72 -46.85 4.65
CA ALA A 387 -20.74 -45.81 4.50
C ALA A 387 -21.86 -46.32 3.58
N THR A 388 -23.09 -46.22 4.06
CA THR A 388 -24.35 -46.46 3.35
C THR A 388 -24.87 -45.15 2.73
N PRO A 389 -25.51 -45.17 1.54
CA PRO A 389 -26.27 -44.04 1.02
C PRO A 389 -27.79 -44.25 1.18
N ALA A 390 -28.53 -43.17 1.46
CA ALA A 390 -29.99 -43.13 1.41
C ALA A 390 -30.49 -41.91 0.61
N LYS A 391 -31.16 -42.23 -0.51
CA LYS A 391 -32.34 -41.67 -1.22
C LYS A 391 -32.68 -40.15 -1.28
N ASP A 392 -32.96 -39.77 -2.53
CA ASP A 392 -34.07 -38.99 -3.12
C ASP A 392 -34.48 -37.61 -2.61
N CYS A 393 -34.51 -36.63 -3.54
CA CYS A 393 -35.72 -35.88 -3.91
C CYS A 393 -35.52 -35.04 -5.20
N VAL A 394 -36.52 -35.13 -6.09
CA VAL A 394 -36.73 -34.43 -7.38
C VAL A 394 -37.36 -33.06 -7.13
N LEU A 395 -37.11 -32.05 -8.00
CA LEU A 395 -38.06 -30.95 -8.28
C LEU A 395 -37.84 -30.33 -9.68
N ASN A 396 -38.96 -30.22 -10.41
CA ASN A 396 -39.16 -29.66 -11.75
C ASN A 396 -38.95 -28.14 -11.84
N VAL A 397 -38.50 -27.66 -13.02
CA VAL A 397 -38.48 -26.24 -13.39
C VAL A 397 -39.44 -26.02 -14.57
N SER A 398 -40.39 -25.10 -14.40
CA SER A 398 -41.43 -24.79 -15.39
C SER A 398 -41.10 -23.54 -16.21
N GLU A 399 -41.56 -23.59 -17.46
CA GLU A 399 -41.35 -22.72 -18.62
C GLU A 399 -42.07 -21.35 -18.54
N SER A 400 -42.27 -20.81 -17.33
CA SER A 400 -43.07 -19.58 -17.12
C SER A 400 -42.27 -18.34 -16.69
N MET A 401 -40.94 -18.44 -16.56
CA MET A 401 -40.06 -17.31 -16.22
C MET A 401 -39.34 -16.66 -17.42
N VAL A 402 -39.49 -17.22 -18.63
CA VAL A 402 -38.86 -16.69 -19.87
C VAL A 402 -39.75 -15.66 -20.59
N ARG A 403 -40.94 -15.34 -20.08
CA ARG A 403 -41.85 -14.32 -20.65
C ARG A 403 -41.84 -12.97 -19.92
N ARG A 404 -40.66 -12.45 -19.56
CA ARG A 404 -40.50 -11.04 -19.11
C ARG A 404 -39.26 -10.37 -19.73
N LEU A 405 -39.05 -10.61 -21.02
CA LEU A 405 -38.05 -9.95 -21.87
C LEU A 405 -38.67 -9.39 -23.16
N SER A 406 -39.89 -8.88 -23.09
CA SER A 406 -40.50 -8.11 -24.17
C SER A 406 -41.19 -6.90 -23.57
N ASN A 407 -40.63 -5.71 -23.80
CA ASN A 407 -41.35 -4.50 -24.21
C ASN A 407 -40.42 -3.28 -24.07
N SER A 408 -39.69 -2.98 -25.14
CA SER A 408 -39.12 -1.67 -25.40
C SER A 408 -40.08 -0.91 -26.32
N LYS A 409 -40.66 0.19 -25.85
CA LYS A 409 -41.17 1.30 -26.67
C LYS A 409 -41.56 2.47 -25.76
N GLY A 410 -41.15 3.68 -26.13
CA GLY A 410 -41.64 4.92 -25.52
C GLY A 410 -40.60 6.02 -25.41
N SER A 411 -40.35 6.74 -26.51
CA SER A 411 -39.80 8.09 -26.48
C SER A 411 -40.83 9.02 -25.83
N GLY A 412 -40.60 9.42 -24.59
CA GLY A 412 -41.48 10.34 -23.86
C GLY A 412 -41.30 11.78 -24.31
N VAL A 413 -42.30 12.33 -24.99
CA VAL A 413 -42.62 13.76 -24.94
C VAL A 413 -44.01 13.87 -24.32
N PRO A 414 -44.21 14.61 -23.21
CA PRO A 414 -45.52 14.70 -22.55
C PRO A 414 -46.54 15.45 -23.41
N CYS A 415 -47.77 14.92 -23.53
CA CYS A 415 -48.90 15.52 -24.25
C CYS A 415 -49.15 17.00 -23.90
N ASN A 416 -48.84 17.42 -22.67
CA ASN A 416 -49.06 18.79 -22.20
C ASN A 416 -48.23 19.81 -23.00
N LEU A 417 -46.99 19.45 -23.38
CA LEU A 417 -46.08 20.31 -24.15
C LEU A 417 -46.47 20.41 -25.63
N MET A 418 -47.24 19.43 -26.13
CA MET A 418 -47.84 19.43 -27.47
C MET A 418 -49.14 20.24 -27.49
N TRP A 419 -49.92 20.20 -26.40
CA TRP A 419 -51.16 20.97 -26.27
C TRP A 419 -50.92 22.47 -26.11
N ASP A 420 -49.93 22.88 -25.30
CA ASP A 420 -49.64 24.31 -25.08
C ASP A 420 -49.19 25.01 -26.38
N ASN A 421 -48.48 24.31 -27.27
CA ASN A 421 -48.09 24.83 -28.59
C ASN A 421 -49.24 24.87 -29.60
N LEU A 422 -50.24 23.98 -29.49
CA LEU A 422 -51.41 23.97 -30.37
C LEU A 422 -52.42 25.07 -30.00
N GLN A 423 -52.58 25.34 -28.71
CA GLN A 423 -53.44 26.41 -28.20
C GLN A 423 -52.94 27.80 -28.62
N LEU A 424 -51.62 27.99 -28.65
CA LEU A 424 -50.97 29.22 -29.09
C LEU A 424 -51.20 29.52 -30.59
N HIS A 425 -51.18 28.48 -31.44
CA HIS A 425 -51.49 28.63 -32.87
C HIS A 425 -52.99 28.81 -33.17
N PHE A 426 -53.87 28.18 -32.38
CA PHE A 426 -55.32 28.33 -32.53
C PHE A 426 -55.81 29.76 -32.20
N HIS A 427 -55.25 30.40 -31.16
CA HIS A 427 -55.59 31.79 -30.82
C HIS A 427 -55.16 32.78 -31.92
N HIS A 428 -53.95 32.63 -32.47
CA HIS A 428 -53.49 33.45 -33.59
C HIS A 428 -54.34 33.33 -34.87
N THR A 429 -54.94 32.16 -35.11
CA THR A 429 -55.77 31.92 -36.32
C THR A 429 -57.20 32.48 -36.15
N ASN A 430 -57.71 32.48 -34.92
CA ASN A 430 -59.06 32.97 -34.60
C ASN A 430 -59.12 34.51 -34.50
N ASP A 431 -58.05 35.17 -34.07
CA ASP A 431 -57.97 36.64 -34.06
C ASP A 431 -57.95 37.21 -35.49
N ASN A 432 -57.27 36.54 -36.44
CA ASN A 432 -57.28 36.92 -37.86
C ASN A 432 -58.64 36.73 -38.55
N LEU A 433 -59.44 35.74 -38.14
CA LEU A 433 -60.80 35.51 -38.68
C LEU A 433 -61.83 36.50 -38.13
N THR A 434 -61.61 37.02 -36.92
CA THR A 434 -62.50 38.01 -36.30
C THR A 434 -62.30 39.39 -36.94
N ALA A 435 -61.04 39.76 -37.24
CA ALA A 435 -60.71 40.98 -37.98
C ALA A 435 -61.30 41.01 -39.41
N CYS A 436 -61.47 39.84 -40.03
CA CYS A 436 -62.08 39.71 -41.37
C CYS A 436 -63.61 39.86 -41.34
N ARG A 437 -64.26 39.34 -40.29
CA ARG A 437 -65.72 39.44 -40.08
C ARG A 437 -66.19 40.83 -39.66
N GLU A 438 -65.35 41.60 -38.97
CA GLU A 438 -65.66 42.98 -38.58
C GLU A 438 -65.58 43.96 -39.76
N ARG A 439 -64.79 43.65 -40.81
CA ARG A 439 -64.71 44.43 -42.05
C ARG A 439 -65.85 44.16 -43.05
N GLU A 440 -66.61 43.08 -42.87
CA GLU A 440 -67.82 42.78 -43.68
C GLU A 440 -69.01 43.72 -43.37
N PHE A 441 -69.06 44.37 -42.19
CA PHE A 441 -70.19 45.21 -41.78
C PHE A 441 -70.08 46.70 -42.16
N THR A 442 -68.97 47.14 -42.73
CA THR A 442 -68.81 48.53 -43.22
C THR A 442 -68.84 48.57 -44.73
N THR A 443 -70.00 48.26 -45.32
CA THR A 443 -70.29 48.52 -46.73
C THR A 443 -71.17 49.76 -46.85
N ASN A 444 -70.55 50.93 -46.97
CA ASN A 444 -71.06 52.09 -47.70
C ASN A 444 -69.90 53.06 -48.00
N PRO A 445 -69.65 53.42 -49.27
CA PRO A 445 -68.53 54.28 -49.64
C PRO A 445 -68.91 55.74 -49.36
N THR A 446 -68.28 56.32 -48.35
CA THR A 446 -68.14 57.78 -48.23
C THR A 446 -66.63 58.07 -48.25
N GLU A 447 -66.23 59.10 -48.99
CA GLU A 447 -64.83 59.46 -49.27
C GLU A 447 -63.91 59.37 -48.03
N PRO A 448 -62.67 58.87 -48.18
CA PRO A 448 -61.79 58.65 -47.04
C PRO A 448 -61.38 59.99 -46.46
N SER A 449 -61.78 60.25 -45.21
CA SER A 449 -61.36 61.42 -44.48
C SER A 449 -59.97 61.20 -43.86
N VAL A 450 -59.20 62.27 -43.70
CA VAL A 450 -57.88 62.29 -43.03
C VAL A 450 -57.89 61.57 -41.65
N VAL A 451 -59.05 61.49 -41.00
CA VAL A 451 -59.26 60.87 -39.70
C VAL A 451 -59.15 59.33 -39.75
N ASP A 452 -59.63 58.68 -40.81
CA ASP A 452 -59.54 57.22 -40.95
C ASP A 452 -58.10 56.77 -41.19
N CYS A 453 -57.35 57.54 -41.98
CA CYS A 453 -55.94 57.29 -42.21
C CYS A 453 -55.09 57.54 -40.94
N GLN A 454 -55.40 58.59 -40.15
CA GLN A 454 -54.74 58.79 -38.84
C GLN A 454 -55.04 57.67 -37.85
N ARG A 455 -56.28 57.16 -37.80
CA ARG A 455 -56.63 56.04 -36.92
C ARG A 455 -55.87 54.76 -37.29
N GLN A 456 -55.82 54.42 -38.58
CA GLN A 456 -55.08 53.25 -39.05
C GLN A 456 -53.57 53.37 -38.80
N ILE A 457 -52.97 54.56 -38.99
CA ILE A 457 -51.56 54.80 -38.65
C ILE A 457 -51.30 54.59 -37.15
N GLU A 458 -52.22 55.04 -36.30
CA GLU A 458 -52.03 54.92 -34.85
C GLU A 458 -52.27 53.48 -34.35
N GLU A 459 -53.21 52.74 -34.95
CA GLU A 459 -53.37 51.29 -34.73
C GLU A 459 -52.12 50.51 -35.16
N LEU A 460 -51.57 50.80 -36.35
CA LEU A 460 -50.33 50.17 -36.84
C LEU A 460 -49.12 50.53 -35.97
N ARG A 461 -49.02 51.75 -35.44
CA ARG A 461 -47.98 52.13 -34.47
C ARG A 461 -48.10 51.35 -33.17
N VAL A 462 -49.31 51.19 -32.65
CA VAL A 462 -49.55 50.41 -31.42
C VAL A 462 -49.20 48.94 -31.63
N GLU A 463 -49.54 48.37 -32.79
CA GLU A 463 -49.20 47.00 -33.15
C GLU A 463 -47.69 46.81 -33.33
N ILE A 464 -47.03 47.67 -34.12
CA ILE A 464 -45.57 47.68 -34.29
C ILE A 464 -44.87 47.80 -32.92
N GLN A 465 -45.37 48.66 -32.04
CA GLN A 465 -44.79 48.87 -30.71
C GLN A 465 -45.07 47.69 -29.76
N GLY A 466 -46.23 47.04 -29.88
CA GLY A 466 -46.55 45.79 -29.19
C GLY A 466 -45.61 44.65 -29.57
N ASP A 467 -45.42 44.43 -30.87
CA ASP A 467 -44.48 43.44 -31.41
C ASP A 467 -43.03 43.74 -31.03
N HIS A 468 -42.64 45.03 -31.07
CA HIS A 468 -41.33 45.48 -30.65
C HIS A 468 -41.05 45.17 -29.17
N ASN A 469 -41.99 45.50 -28.29
CA ASN A 469 -41.88 45.24 -26.85
C ASN A 469 -41.86 43.72 -26.55
N TYR A 470 -42.68 42.94 -27.25
CA TYR A 470 -42.68 41.48 -27.12
C TYR A 470 -41.34 40.87 -27.54
N TYR A 471 -40.79 41.30 -28.68
CA TYR A 471 -39.50 40.84 -29.19
C TYR A 471 -38.34 41.21 -28.24
N LEU A 472 -38.29 42.48 -27.79
CA LEU A 472 -37.33 42.97 -26.81
C LEU A 472 -37.36 42.13 -25.53
N SER A 473 -38.54 41.97 -24.92
CA SER A 473 -38.68 41.23 -23.67
C SER A 473 -38.27 39.76 -23.82
N THR A 474 -38.51 39.16 -24.98
CA THR A 474 -38.13 37.78 -25.27
C THR A 474 -36.61 37.62 -25.40
N MET A 475 -35.96 38.56 -26.08
CA MET A 475 -34.50 38.54 -26.25
C MET A 475 -33.76 38.94 -24.97
N GLU A 476 -34.28 39.90 -24.19
CA GLU A 476 -33.76 40.22 -22.86
C GLU A 476 -33.84 39.02 -21.92
N LYS A 477 -34.97 38.30 -21.90
CA LYS A 477 -35.10 37.04 -21.14
C LYS A 477 -34.05 36.02 -21.56
N LYS A 478 -33.78 35.87 -22.86
CA LYS A 478 -32.73 34.96 -23.36
C LYS A 478 -31.33 35.41 -22.94
N ILE A 479 -31.03 36.70 -23.02
CA ILE A 479 -29.74 37.26 -22.58
C ILE A 479 -29.56 37.04 -21.08
N GLN A 480 -30.56 37.38 -20.26
CA GLN A 480 -30.52 37.14 -18.80
C GLN A 480 -30.34 35.66 -18.46
N LEU A 481 -31.00 34.75 -19.19
CA LEU A 481 -30.85 33.32 -18.99
C LEU A 481 -29.42 32.85 -19.32
N ASN A 482 -28.83 33.36 -20.41
CA ASN A 482 -27.45 33.08 -20.78
C ASN A 482 -26.46 33.69 -19.78
N GLU A 483 -26.66 34.91 -19.29
CA GLU A 483 -25.84 35.55 -18.25
C GLU A 483 -25.87 34.73 -16.93
N TRP A 484 -27.04 34.22 -16.56
CA TRP A 484 -27.20 33.33 -15.41
C TRP A 484 -26.45 32.02 -15.62
N ASP A 485 -26.56 31.41 -16.80
CA ASP A 485 -25.81 30.21 -17.17
C ASP A 485 -24.30 30.45 -17.18
N THR A 486 -23.82 31.56 -17.74
CA THR A 486 -22.41 31.97 -17.71
C THR A 486 -21.91 32.07 -16.27
N THR A 487 -22.69 32.70 -15.39
CA THR A 487 -22.36 32.82 -13.96
C THR A 487 -22.29 31.45 -13.29
N ARG A 488 -23.27 30.58 -13.55
CA ARG A 488 -23.31 29.20 -13.04
C ARG A 488 -22.09 28.40 -13.49
N TYR A 489 -21.73 28.43 -14.77
CA TYR A 489 -20.57 27.70 -15.29
C TYR A 489 -19.24 28.30 -14.80
N LYS A 490 -19.15 29.62 -14.59
CA LYS A 490 -17.99 30.25 -13.93
C LYS A 490 -17.83 29.77 -12.48
N GLN A 491 -18.93 29.65 -11.73
CA GLN A 491 -18.92 29.08 -10.37
C GLN A 491 -18.54 27.59 -10.38
N GLU A 492 -19.10 26.77 -11.29
CA GLU A 492 -18.74 25.36 -11.43
C GLU A 492 -17.24 25.21 -11.76
N LYS A 493 -16.72 26.01 -12.69
CA LYS A 493 -15.29 26.05 -13.02
C LYS A 493 -14.43 26.35 -11.79
N SER A 494 -14.81 27.32 -10.96
CA SER A 494 -14.09 27.65 -9.72
C SER A 494 -14.13 26.50 -8.72
N ALA A 495 -15.31 25.89 -8.50
CA ALA A 495 -15.47 24.77 -7.58
C ALA A 495 -14.62 23.55 -7.99
N ILE A 496 -14.63 23.20 -9.28
CA ILE A 496 -13.82 22.11 -9.82
C ILE A 496 -12.32 22.48 -9.77
N GLY A 497 -11.96 23.75 -10.01
CA GLY A 497 -10.60 24.25 -9.84
C GLY A 497 -10.06 24.05 -8.41
N ASN A 498 -10.89 24.35 -7.39
CA ASN A 498 -10.54 24.10 -5.99
C ASN A 498 -10.36 22.60 -5.69
N GLN A 499 -11.20 21.74 -6.26
CA GLN A 499 -11.03 20.28 -6.17
C GLN A 499 -9.70 19.83 -6.79
N LEU A 500 -9.32 20.36 -7.95
CA LEU A 500 -8.03 20.07 -8.58
C LEU A 500 -6.85 20.50 -7.69
N GLN A 501 -6.97 21.64 -7.00
CA GLN A 501 -5.92 22.10 -6.09
C GLN A 501 -5.76 21.17 -4.88
N ILE A 502 -6.86 20.72 -4.27
CA ILE A 502 -6.85 19.73 -3.17
C ILE A 502 -6.21 18.43 -3.65
N VAL A 503 -6.65 17.93 -4.81
CA VAL A 503 -6.11 16.72 -5.43
C VAL A 503 -4.61 16.88 -5.73
N SER A 504 -4.15 18.05 -6.18
CA SER A 504 -2.73 18.34 -6.38
C SER A 504 -1.94 18.35 -5.06
N GLN A 505 -2.51 18.84 -3.96
CA GLN A 505 -1.88 18.79 -2.64
C GLN A 505 -1.73 17.34 -2.14
N ASP A 506 -2.79 16.53 -2.25
CA ASP A 506 -2.75 15.09 -1.94
C ASP A 506 -1.69 14.36 -2.76
N TYR A 507 -1.51 14.77 -4.02
CA TYR A 507 -0.59 14.16 -4.98
C TYR A 507 0.86 14.39 -4.57
N ASN A 508 1.15 15.60 -4.08
CA ASN A 508 2.45 15.95 -3.54
C ASN A 508 2.75 15.21 -2.24
N SER A 509 1.79 15.11 -1.33
CA SER A 509 1.96 14.33 -0.09
C SER A 509 2.27 12.86 -0.39
N MET A 510 1.60 12.29 -1.38
CA MET A 510 1.80 10.90 -1.77
C MET A 510 3.18 10.64 -2.40
N TYR A 511 3.68 11.54 -3.26
CA TYR A 511 5.04 11.41 -3.76
C TYR A 511 6.08 11.52 -2.66
N ARG A 512 5.87 12.42 -1.69
CA ARG A 512 6.73 12.51 -0.51
C ARG A 512 6.77 11.17 0.24
N ASP A 513 5.63 10.55 0.49
CA ASP A 513 5.56 9.23 1.13
C ASP A 513 6.22 8.14 0.29
N LEU A 514 6.00 8.13 -1.03
CA LEU A 514 6.64 7.20 -1.95
C LEU A 514 8.16 7.32 -1.93
N ILE A 515 8.71 8.54 -1.86
CA ILE A 515 10.15 8.75 -1.73
C ILE A 515 10.66 8.06 -0.46
N PHE A 516 10.07 8.37 0.71
CA PHE A 516 10.53 7.83 1.99
C PHE A 516 10.46 6.32 2.06
N VAL A 517 9.37 5.75 1.56
CA VAL A 517 9.13 4.32 1.55
C VAL A 517 10.09 3.59 0.62
N ASN A 518 10.38 4.15 -0.57
CA ASN A 518 11.34 3.55 -1.50
C ASN A 518 12.79 3.70 -1.00
N ILE A 519 13.14 4.78 -0.31
CA ILE A 519 14.43 4.90 0.38
C ILE A 519 14.54 3.81 1.44
N ARG A 520 13.53 3.66 2.32
CA ARG A 520 13.52 2.61 3.35
C ARG A 520 13.71 1.21 2.77
N ALA A 521 13.06 0.92 1.65
CA ALA A 521 13.12 -0.39 1.00
C ALA A 521 14.42 -0.61 0.20
N GLY A 522 15.37 0.32 0.20
CA GLY A 522 16.57 0.28 -0.64
C GLY A 522 16.29 0.37 -2.15
N SER A 523 15.07 0.75 -2.52
CA SER A 523 14.63 0.92 -3.92
C SER A 523 15.04 2.30 -4.46
N ILE A 524 16.32 2.62 -4.36
CA ILE A 524 16.86 3.97 -4.54
C ILE A 524 16.53 4.57 -5.91
N LYS A 525 16.62 3.77 -7.00
CA LYS A 525 16.26 4.23 -8.36
C LYS A 525 14.80 4.71 -8.44
N GLN A 526 13.89 4.03 -7.75
CA GLN A 526 12.48 4.38 -7.75
C GLN A 526 12.22 5.60 -6.85
N ALA A 527 12.91 5.71 -5.71
CA ALA A 527 12.88 6.91 -4.88
C ALA A 527 13.30 8.16 -5.67
N HIS A 528 14.36 8.08 -6.48
CA HIS A 528 14.80 9.18 -7.35
C HIS A 528 13.75 9.60 -8.37
N ARG A 529 13.07 8.64 -9.01
CA ARG A 529 11.97 8.95 -9.94
C ARG A 529 10.87 9.76 -9.26
N TYR A 530 10.48 9.39 -8.04
CA TYR A 530 9.48 10.15 -7.29
C TYR A 530 10.00 11.48 -6.78
N TYR A 531 11.27 11.56 -6.38
CA TYR A 531 11.93 12.80 -5.98
C TYR A 531 11.92 13.83 -7.11
N HIS A 532 12.29 13.42 -8.33
CA HIS A 532 12.21 14.27 -9.51
C HIS A 532 10.78 14.72 -9.83
N ARG A 533 9.78 13.84 -9.67
CA ARG A 533 8.37 14.17 -9.90
C ARG A 533 7.85 15.17 -8.86
N TYR A 534 8.21 14.99 -7.59
CA TYR A 534 7.83 15.87 -6.49
C TYR A 534 8.37 17.30 -6.68
N LEU A 535 9.61 17.43 -7.18
CA LEU A 535 10.28 18.71 -7.33
C LEU A 535 9.95 19.50 -8.60
N ARG A 536 9.07 19.00 -9.49
CA ARG A 536 8.68 19.75 -10.70
C ARG A 536 8.11 21.13 -10.31
N GLY A 537 8.93 22.17 -10.48
CA GLY A 537 8.59 23.57 -10.14
C GLY A 537 8.71 23.95 -8.66
N LYS A 538 9.33 23.11 -7.80
CA LYS A 538 9.42 23.35 -6.34
C LYS A 538 10.86 23.35 -5.83
N GLN A 539 11.10 24.17 -4.80
CA GLN A 539 12.36 24.17 -4.06
C GLN A 539 12.45 22.94 -3.14
N PRO A 540 13.62 22.27 -3.05
CA PRO A 540 13.75 21.02 -2.31
C PRO A 540 13.88 21.18 -0.78
N VAL A 541 14.03 22.42 -0.28
CA VAL A 541 14.42 22.71 1.10
C VAL A 541 13.56 22.00 2.15
N GLN A 542 12.22 22.07 2.03
CA GLN A 542 11.34 21.43 3.00
C GLN A 542 11.43 19.90 2.94
N LEU A 543 11.46 19.33 1.72
CA LEU A 543 11.58 17.89 1.54
C LEU A 543 12.93 17.36 2.07
N GLN A 544 14.01 18.13 1.94
CA GLN A 544 15.32 17.77 2.48
C GLN A 544 15.31 17.67 4.00
N LYS A 545 14.72 18.66 4.68
CA LYS A 545 14.50 18.58 6.15
C LYS A 545 13.66 17.38 6.52
N ASP A 546 12.55 17.20 5.80
CA ASP A 546 11.64 16.08 6.04
C ASP A 546 12.29 14.70 5.85
N LEU A 547 13.25 14.56 4.92
CA LEU A 547 14.03 13.35 4.68
C LEU A 547 14.92 13.02 5.88
N VAL A 548 15.62 14.02 6.42
CA VAL A 548 16.49 13.85 7.58
C VAL A 548 15.65 13.56 8.83
N ASP A 549 14.57 14.32 9.07
CA ASP A 549 13.64 14.06 10.17
C ASP A 549 13.08 12.63 10.11
N TRP A 550 12.78 12.14 8.89
CA TRP A 550 12.22 10.81 8.68
C TRP A 550 13.14 9.67 9.15
N VAL A 551 14.46 9.83 9.07
CA VAL A 551 15.44 8.85 9.59
C VAL A 551 15.19 8.59 11.07
N TYR A 552 14.89 9.64 11.83
CA TYR A 552 14.80 9.61 13.29
C TYR A 552 13.39 9.44 13.85
N ARG A 553 12.37 9.26 13.00
CA ARG A 553 10.97 9.10 13.44
C ARG A 553 10.67 7.81 14.19
N VAL A 554 11.46 6.75 13.97
CA VAL A 554 11.21 5.43 14.58
C VAL A 554 12.45 4.99 15.35
N PRO A 555 12.36 4.89 16.69
CA PRO A 555 13.47 4.44 17.51
C PRO A 555 13.97 3.04 17.13
N GLY A 556 15.29 2.85 17.06
CA GLY A 556 15.95 1.57 16.80
C GLY A 556 16.20 1.22 15.33
N GLU A 557 15.67 1.99 14.38
CA GLU A 557 15.90 1.82 12.93
C GLU A 557 16.78 2.93 12.33
N GLU A 558 17.31 3.85 13.14
CA GLU A 558 17.94 5.09 12.67
C GLU A 558 19.19 4.81 11.83
N ASN A 559 19.98 3.80 12.21
CA ASN A 559 21.21 3.44 11.50
C ASN A 559 20.94 2.89 10.10
N GLU A 560 19.98 1.97 9.98
CA GLU A 560 19.59 1.40 8.69
C GLU A 560 19.01 2.48 7.78
N ARG A 561 18.12 3.33 8.30
CA ARG A 561 17.52 4.42 7.54
C ARG A 561 18.53 5.47 7.12
N LEU A 562 19.50 5.80 7.97
CA LEU A 562 20.57 6.72 7.63
C LEU A 562 21.44 6.17 6.50
N ALA A 563 21.83 4.89 6.57
CA ALA A 563 22.58 4.23 5.51
C ALA A 563 21.82 4.29 4.16
N GLN A 564 20.52 3.94 4.16
CA GLN A 564 19.68 4.03 2.96
C GLN A 564 19.50 5.47 2.44
N LEU A 565 19.43 6.45 3.33
CA LEU A 565 19.37 7.85 2.95
C LEU A 565 20.69 8.31 2.29
N LEU A 566 21.84 7.90 2.82
CA LEU A 566 23.15 8.20 2.21
C LEU A 566 23.25 7.58 0.81
N ASP A 567 22.82 6.33 0.64
CA ASP A 567 22.74 5.68 -0.68
C ASP A 567 21.86 6.47 -1.66
N PHE A 568 20.72 7.00 -1.17
CA PHE A 568 19.86 7.88 -1.96
C PHE A 568 20.55 9.18 -2.34
N ILE A 569 21.21 9.86 -1.41
CA ILE A 569 21.85 11.16 -1.64
C ILE A 569 22.96 11.04 -2.69
N ARG A 570 23.77 9.97 -2.66
CA ARG A 570 24.87 9.78 -3.62
C ARG A 570 24.43 9.80 -5.09
N LEU A 571 23.20 9.38 -5.36
CA LEU A 571 22.64 9.35 -6.71
C LEU A 571 21.91 10.64 -7.11
N LEU A 572 21.89 11.68 -6.26
CA LEU A 572 21.36 12.99 -6.62
C LEU A 572 22.30 13.68 -7.62
N PRO A 573 21.77 14.29 -8.69
CA PRO A 573 22.59 14.83 -9.77
C PRO A 573 23.35 16.10 -9.40
N SER A 574 22.93 16.83 -8.36
CA SER A 574 23.53 18.12 -7.98
C SER A 574 24.39 17.98 -6.73
N SER A 575 25.66 18.34 -6.84
CA SER A 575 26.62 18.42 -5.72
C SER A 575 26.19 19.39 -4.64
N ARG A 576 25.59 20.52 -5.02
CA ARG A 576 25.02 21.49 -4.06
C ARG A 576 23.88 20.88 -3.25
N LEU A 577 22.99 20.09 -3.89
CA LEU A 577 21.91 19.40 -3.19
C LEU A 577 22.45 18.30 -2.26
N ARG A 578 23.42 17.52 -2.74
CA ARG A 578 24.10 16.50 -1.92
C ARG A 578 24.72 17.12 -0.67
N PHE A 579 25.51 18.19 -0.85
CA PHE A 579 26.15 18.90 0.25
C PHE A 579 25.14 19.46 1.26
N SER A 580 24.04 20.06 0.79
CA SER A 580 23.00 20.59 1.69
C SER A 580 22.34 19.51 2.56
N LEU A 581 22.14 18.30 2.02
CA LEU A 581 21.61 17.18 2.79
C LEU A 581 22.63 16.63 3.77
N TYR A 582 23.90 16.56 3.39
CA TYR A 582 24.96 16.13 4.31
C TYR A 582 25.12 17.06 5.50
N LEU A 583 25.00 18.38 5.31
CA LEU A 583 25.00 19.35 6.42
C LEU A 583 23.81 19.13 7.39
N LEU A 584 22.61 18.90 6.86
CA LEU A 584 21.45 18.60 7.71
C LEU A 584 21.62 17.29 8.50
N ILE A 585 22.27 16.30 7.91
CA ILE A 585 22.58 15.03 8.59
C ILE A 585 23.63 15.26 9.68
N ASP A 586 24.65 16.06 9.42
CA ASP A 586 25.72 16.40 10.38
C ASP A 586 25.14 17.02 11.65
N ASP A 587 24.28 18.04 11.50
CA ASP A 587 23.59 18.71 12.60
C ASP A 587 22.81 17.71 13.48
N GLU A 588 22.22 16.67 12.87
CA GLU A 588 21.51 15.62 13.60
C GLU A 588 22.44 14.57 14.20
N LEU A 589 23.59 14.27 13.58
CA LEU A 589 24.60 13.38 14.14
C LEU A 589 25.26 13.97 15.39
N GLU A 590 25.53 15.28 15.42
CA GLU A 590 26.11 15.95 16.59
C GLU A 590 25.24 15.77 17.85
N LYS A 591 23.91 15.72 17.67
CA LYS A 591 22.94 15.48 18.74
C LYS A 591 22.89 14.00 19.20
N ARG A 592 23.54 13.08 18.48
CA ARG A 592 23.41 11.62 18.64
C ARG A 592 24.80 10.94 18.71
N PRO A 593 25.42 10.91 19.90
CA PRO A 593 26.78 10.38 20.07
C PRO A 593 26.98 8.96 19.51
N LYS A 594 26.00 8.06 19.66
CA LYS A 594 26.10 6.68 19.15
C LYS A 594 26.22 6.56 17.63
N GLN A 595 25.72 7.53 16.87
CA GLN A 595 25.81 7.53 15.41
C GLN A 595 26.99 8.36 14.93
N ARG A 596 27.26 9.48 15.60
CA ARG A 596 28.48 10.27 15.39
C ARG A 596 29.73 9.40 15.60
N ASP A 597 29.73 8.59 16.65
CA ASP A 597 30.82 7.69 16.99
C ASP A 597 30.53 6.30 16.37
N SER A 598 30.38 6.26 15.04
CA SER A 598 30.15 5.03 14.29
C SER A 598 30.72 5.08 12.88
N TYR A 599 30.79 3.93 12.21
CA TYR A 599 31.20 3.87 10.79
C TYR A 599 30.28 4.67 9.85
N LEU A 600 29.03 4.95 10.24
CA LEU A 600 28.11 5.78 9.43
C LEU A 600 28.59 7.23 9.32
N ALA A 601 29.21 7.77 10.38
CA ALA A 601 29.81 9.10 10.34
C ALA A 601 31.01 9.14 9.39
N MET A 602 31.80 8.05 9.34
CA MET A 602 32.88 7.93 8.36
C MET A 602 32.36 7.90 6.93
N ILE A 603 31.28 7.14 6.66
CA ILE A 603 30.65 7.12 5.34
C ILE A 603 30.18 8.52 4.93
N LEU A 604 29.50 9.25 5.85
CA LEU A 604 29.10 10.63 5.61
C LEU A 604 30.30 11.51 5.29
N ALA A 605 31.37 11.42 6.07
CA ALA A 605 32.58 12.21 5.85
C ALA A 605 33.21 11.94 4.47
N LEU A 606 33.36 10.68 4.07
CA LEU A 606 33.87 10.31 2.75
C LEU A 606 32.98 10.84 1.62
N ASP A 607 31.66 10.73 1.79
CA ASP A 607 30.69 11.24 0.81
C ASP A 607 30.73 12.77 0.69
N VAL A 608 30.94 13.48 1.80
CA VAL A 608 31.20 14.93 1.82
C VAL A 608 32.52 15.25 1.15
N GLY A 609 33.57 14.46 1.39
CA GLY A 609 34.88 14.60 0.75
C GLY A 609 34.76 14.57 -0.78
N ARG A 610 34.00 13.61 -1.33
CA ARG A 610 33.75 13.53 -2.78
C ARG A 610 33.15 14.82 -3.33
N VAL A 611 32.24 15.47 -2.60
CA VAL A 611 31.65 16.75 -3.01
C VAL A 611 32.59 17.93 -2.76
N ALA A 612 33.33 17.91 -1.65
CA ALA A 612 34.22 18.99 -1.26
C ALA A 612 35.39 19.17 -2.25
N PHE A 613 35.92 18.05 -2.77
CA PHE A 613 37.04 18.02 -3.70
C PHE A 613 36.63 18.02 -5.19
N GLU A 614 35.34 18.11 -5.52
CA GLU A 614 34.87 18.21 -6.92
C GLU A 614 35.29 19.53 -7.59
N THR A 615 35.42 20.62 -6.82
CA THR A 615 35.87 21.93 -7.30
C THR A 615 37.12 22.39 -6.56
N PRO A 616 38.25 22.64 -7.26
CA PRO A 616 39.43 23.18 -6.61
C PRO A 616 39.13 24.54 -5.98
N ASN A 617 39.61 24.76 -4.75
CA ASN A 617 39.51 26.00 -3.94
C ASN A 617 38.23 26.27 -3.13
N ASN A 618 37.39 25.26 -2.85
CA ASN A 618 36.27 25.44 -1.91
C ASN A 618 36.70 25.19 -0.44
N HIS A 619 37.42 26.16 0.15
CA HIS A 619 37.95 26.07 1.52
C HIS A 619 36.87 25.77 2.57
N THR A 620 35.65 26.25 2.37
CA THR A 620 34.53 26.06 3.30
C THR A 620 34.07 24.59 3.33
N THR A 621 33.90 23.95 2.17
CA THR A 621 33.51 22.54 2.10
C THR A 621 34.63 21.61 2.53
N HIS A 622 35.89 21.96 2.25
CA HIS A 622 37.05 21.23 2.77
C HIS A 622 37.11 21.22 4.30
N ARG A 623 36.82 22.36 4.94
CA ARG A 623 36.77 22.45 6.40
C ARG A 623 35.68 21.56 6.99
N VAL A 624 34.49 21.54 6.38
CA VAL A 624 33.39 20.66 6.80
C VAL A 624 33.80 19.18 6.69
N TYR A 625 34.41 18.80 5.57
CA TYR A 625 34.95 17.45 5.39
C TYR A 625 35.91 17.06 6.52
N LEU A 626 36.92 17.89 6.81
CA LEU A 626 37.91 17.59 7.84
C LEU A 626 37.28 17.49 9.25
N ASN A 627 36.32 18.37 9.55
CA ASN A 627 35.61 18.34 10.83
C ASN A 627 34.82 17.06 11.05
N MET A 628 34.31 16.42 9.98
CA MET A 628 33.61 15.13 10.07
C MET A 628 34.60 13.95 10.03
N PHE A 629 35.60 14.04 9.16
CA PHE A 629 36.49 12.93 8.83
C PHE A 629 37.45 12.58 9.97
N GLU A 630 38.10 13.59 10.56
CA GLU A 630 39.12 13.34 11.59
C GLU A 630 38.53 12.69 12.86
N PRO A 631 37.38 13.14 13.42
CA PRO A 631 36.76 12.48 14.57
C PRO A 631 36.29 11.05 14.23
N ALA A 632 35.69 10.86 13.05
CA ALA A 632 35.22 9.54 12.62
C ALA A 632 36.39 8.57 12.44
N LEU A 633 37.50 9.01 11.85
CA LEU A 633 38.70 8.21 11.70
C LEU A 633 39.30 7.87 13.06
N ALA A 634 39.40 8.86 13.96
CA ALA A 634 39.92 8.64 15.30
C ALA A 634 39.10 7.61 16.08
N TYR A 635 37.77 7.61 15.95
CA TYR A 635 36.90 6.59 16.54
C TYR A 635 37.22 5.18 15.99
N LEU A 636 37.21 5.01 14.66
CA LEU A 636 37.47 3.71 14.03
C LEU A 636 38.88 3.19 14.33
N THR A 637 39.88 4.08 14.36
CA THR A 637 41.25 3.74 14.74
C THR A 637 41.34 3.25 16.19
N ARG A 638 40.58 3.84 17.12
CA ARG A 638 40.50 3.33 18.51
C ARG A 638 39.94 1.92 18.57
N LEU A 639 38.98 1.55 17.71
CA LEU A 639 38.44 0.18 17.66
C LEU A 639 39.49 -0.84 17.22
N VAL A 640 40.37 -0.47 16.26
CA VAL A 640 41.52 -1.30 15.88
C VAL A 640 42.47 -1.47 17.07
N GLN A 641 42.84 -0.36 17.70
CA GLN A 641 43.78 -0.35 18.84
C GLN A 641 43.26 -1.11 20.06
N SER A 642 41.96 -1.00 20.35
CA SER A 642 41.31 -1.70 21.45
C SER A 642 40.94 -3.13 21.12
N GLY A 643 41.18 -3.58 19.89
CA GLY A 643 40.82 -4.89 19.34
C GLY A 643 39.33 -5.22 19.34
N SER A 644 38.48 -4.20 19.20
CA SER A 644 37.00 -4.32 19.15
C SER A 644 36.53 -4.28 17.69
N TYR A 645 36.68 -5.40 17.00
CA TYR A 645 36.61 -5.42 15.52
C TYR A 645 35.20 -5.51 14.93
N ASP A 646 34.16 -5.85 15.69
CA ASP A 646 32.85 -6.21 15.13
C ASP A 646 32.21 -5.11 14.26
N GLU A 647 32.36 -3.85 14.67
CA GLU A 647 31.86 -2.72 13.89
C GLU A 647 32.68 -2.50 12.60
N LEU A 648 34.00 -2.65 12.67
CA LEU A 648 34.88 -2.57 11.49
C LEU A 648 34.58 -3.67 10.49
N VAL A 649 34.31 -4.89 10.98
CA VAL A 649 33.89 -6.01 10.14
C VAL A 649 32.55 -5.67 9.48
N THR A 650 31.60 -5.11 10.23
CA THR A 650 30.30 -4.68 9.68
C THR A 650 30.47 -3.63 8.59
N PHE A 651 31.34 -2.62 8.81
CA PHE A 651 31.64 -1.59 7.83
C PHE A 651 32.30 -2.16 6.56
N ALA A 652 33.36 -2.95 6.73
CA ALA A 652 34.09 -3.59 5.63
C ALA A 652 33.21 -4.56 4.82
N THR A 653 32.23 -5.21 5.47
CA THR A 653 31.29 -6.14 4.83
C THR A 653 30.25 -5.39 4.00
N ASN A 654 29.62 -4.37 4.60
CA ASN A 654 28.45 -3.72 4.01
C ASN A 654 28.83 -2.60 3.04
N HIS A 655 29.98 -1.95 3.23
CA HIS A 655 30.46 -0.82 2.44
C HIS A 655 31.93 -0.98 2.04
N PRO A 656 32.29 -2.04 1.30
CA PRO A 656 33.68 -2.38 1.01
C PRO A 656 34.44 -1.29 0.24
N SER A 657 33.76 -0.52 -0.61
CA SER A 657 34.38 0.59 -1.37
C SER A 657 34.74 1.77 -0.48
N HIS A 658 33.89 2.12 0.49
CA HIS A 658 34.17 3.20 1.44
C HIS A 658 35.25 2.78 2.44
N PHE A 659 35.25 1.51 2.85
CA PHE A 659 36.29 0.97 3.71
C PHE A 659 37.67 1.04 3.05
N GLU A 660 37.75 0.68 1.76
CA GLU A 660 38.99 0.72 0.96
C GLU A 660 39.64 2.13 0.93
N GLU A 661 38.86 3.20 0.98
CA GLU A 661 39.38 4.59 1.02
C GLU A 661 40.16 4.91 2.31
N ILE A 662 39.92 4.16 3.39
CA ILE A 662 40.54 4.42 4.70
C ILE A 662 41.29 3.23 5.30
N GLU A 663 41.25 2.04 4.68
CA GLU A 663 41.80 0.80 5.25
C GLU A 663 43.29 0.91 5.59
N ASN A 664 44.04 1.67 4.78
CA ASN A 664 45.44 1.95 5.04
C ASN A 664 45.66 2.87 6.24
N ARG A 665 44.76 3.85 6.47
CA ARG A 665 44.81 4.72 7.64
C ARG A 665 44.43 3.97 8.91
N LEU A 666 43.47 3.05 8.83
CA LEU A 666 43.08 2.19 9.96
C LEU A 666 44.18 1.18 10.32
N SER A 667 44.87 0.65 9.32
CA SER A 667 45.95 -0.32 9.50
C SER A 667 47.28 0.33 9.88
N THR A 668 47.39 1.66 9.82
CA THR A 668 48.58 2.42 10.20
C THR A 668 48.40 3.04 11.57
N MET A 669 49.32 2.76 12.50
CA MET A 669 49.31 3.35 13.82
C MET A 669 50.32 4.48 13.94
N ASP A 670 50.10 5.43 14.82
CA ASP A 670 51.15 6.38 15.21
C ASP A 670 52.26 5.68 16.00
N THR A 671 53.49 6.21 15.97
CA THR A 671 54.66 5.60 16.63
C THR A 671 54.43 5.39 18.13
N SER A 672 53.79 6.35 18.80
CA SER A 672 53.51 6.28 20.24
C SER A 672 52.46 5.22 20.60
N VAL A 673 51.54 4.92 19.68
CA VAL A 673 50.53 3.86 19.84
C VAL A 673 51.15 2.51 19.53
N TRP A 674 51.89 2.40 18.41
CA TRP A 674 52.55 1.17 17.97
C TRP A 674 53.46 0.55 19.04
N ASN A 675 54.15 1.39 19.82
CA ASN A 675 55.04 0.93 20.89
C ASN A 675 54.28 0.45 22.14
N ARG A 676 53.02 0.87 22.33
CA ARG A 676 52.19 0.51 23.50
C ARG A 676 51.08 -0.49 23.18
N ALA A 677 50.78 -0.69 21.90
CA ALA A 677 49.73 -1.60 21.45
C ALA A 677 50.09 -3.06 21.77
N ASP A 678 49.08 -3.82 22.18
CA ASP A 678 49.17 -5.27 22.27
C ASP A 678 49.28 -5.86 20.86
N PHE A 679 50.50 -6.21 20.46
CA PHE A 679 50.78 -6.69 19.12
C PHE A 679 50.13 -8.05 18.85
N ASP A 680 49.99 -8.91 19.86
CA ASP A 680 49.38 -10.23 19.73
C ASP A 680 47.89 -10.10 19.39
N ARG A 681 47.23 -9.10 19.96
CA ARG A 681 45.85 -8.78 19.60
C ARG A 681 45.76 -8.10 18.24
N LEU A 682 46.66 -7.16 17.94
CA LEU A 682 46.65 -6.40 16.69
C LEU A 682 46.87 -7.28 15.46
N VAL A 683 47.80 -8.24 15.52
CA VAL A 683 48.15 -9.09 14.37
C VAL A 683 46.97 -9.96 13.88
N THR A 684 45.95 -10.15 14.72
CA THR A 684 44.71 -10.86 14.35
C THR A 684 43.73 -10.01 13.54
N TYR A 685 43.84 -8.67 13.57
CA TYR A 685 42.90 -7.74 12.92
C TYR A 685 42.68 -8.04 11.43
N PRO A 686 43.72 -8.22 10.59
CA PRO A 686 43.54 -8.53 9.17
C PRO A 686 42.62 -9.72 8.93
N ASN A 687 42.75 -10.80 9.71
CA ASN A 687 41.94 -12.01 9.55
C ASN A 687 40.49 -11.87 9.99
N ARG A 688 40.12 -10.76 10.62
CA ARG A 688 38.72 -10.43 10.93
C ARG A 688 38.00 -9.83 9.72
N LEU A 689 38.72 -9.25 8.77
CA LEU A 689 38.12 -8.59 7.61
C LEU A 689 37.47 -9.62 6.65
N PRO A 690 36.36 -9.26 5.99
CA PRO A 690 35.55 -10.21 5.22
C PRO A 690 36.15 -10.58 3.86
N LEU A 691 36.90 -9.68 3.21
CA LEU A 691 37.41 -9.88 1.84
C LEU A 691 38.92 -10.11 1.81
N ALA A 692 39.38 -11.02 0.96
CA ALA A 692 40.81 -11.34 0.78
C ALA A 692 41.65 -10.09 0.50
N LYS A 693 41.22 -9.23 -0.43
CA LYS A 693 41.90 -7.95 -0.73
C LYS A 693 42.13 -7.06 0.49
N GLN A 694 41.15 -7.00 1.40
CA GLN A 694 41.22 -6.17 2.61
C GLN A 694 42.19 -6.77 3.62
N ARG A 695 42.17 -8.10 3.78
CA ARG A 695 43.12 -8.82 4.66
C ARG A 695 44.56 -8.60 4.20
N LEU A 696 44.81 -8.81 2.91
CA LEU A 696 46.14 -8.68 2.32
C LEU A 696 46.68 -7.25 2.44
N GLU A 697 45.84 -6.24 2.25
CA GLU A 697 46.25 -4.84 2.43
C GLU A 697 46.57 -4.53 3.91
N ALA A 698 45.75 -5.01 4.85
CA ALA A 698 46.05 -4.85 6.27
C ALA A 698 47.37 -5.56 6.68
N PHE A 699 47.62 -6.78 6.19
CA PHE A 699 48.90 -7.47 6.39
C PHE A 699 50.07 -6.72 5.76
N ARG A 700 49.90 -6.21 4.54
CA ARG A 700 50.90 -5.37 3.86
C ARG A 700 51.30 -4.19 4.75
N MET A 701 50.32 -3.48 5.33
CA MET A 701 50.58 -2.34 6.19
C MET A 701 51.23 -2.72 7.52
N LEU A 702 50.92 -3.89 8.10
CA LEU A 702 51.62 -4.39 9.30
C LEU A 702 53.10 -4.68 9.01
N VAL A 703 53.40 -5.41 7.92
CA VAL A 703 54.80 -5.74 7.56
C VAL A 703 55.58 -4.47 7.22
N LEU A 704 54.99 -3.53 6.49
CA LEU A 704 55.63 -2.23 6.20
C LEU A 704 55.95 -1.44 7.48
N GLN A 705 55.07 -1.44 8.47
CA GLN A 705 55.32 -0.76 9.74
C GLN A 705 56.42 -1.45 10.57
N ILE A 706 56.47 -2.78 10.61
CA ILE A 706 57.57 -3.53 11.24
C ILE A 706 58.89 -3.16 10.58
N ASN A 707 58.94 -3.17 9.25
CA ASN A 707 60.11 -2.82 8.45
C ASN A 707 60.61 -1.39 8.72
N GLN A 708 59.70 -0.47 9.00
CA GLN A 708 60.04 0.92 9.31
C GLN A 708 60.47 1.13 10.77
N ARG A 709 59.84 0.43 11.73
CA ARG A 709 59.86 0.82 13.15
C ARG A 709 60.58 -0.15 14.08
N ASN A 710 60.77 -1.41 13.70
CA ASN A 710 61.31 -2.46 14.58
C ASN A 710 62.65 -3.05 14.09
N LYS A 711 63.54 -2.21 13.55
CA LYS A 711 64.77 -2.67 12.86
C LYS A 711 65.70 -3.57 13.70
N SER A 712 65.66 -3.50 15.03
CA SER A 712 66.53 -4.28 15.93
C SER A 712 65.85 -5.48 16.60
N ASN A 713 64.52 -5.60 16.56
CA ASN A 713 63.77 -6.67 17.22
C ASN A 713 62.47 -6.97 16.44
N PHE A 714 62.62 -7.25 15.14
CA PHE A 714 61.50 -7.52 14.23
C PHE A 714 61.13 -9.01 14.16
N GLU A 715 62.04 -9.91 14.56
CA GLU A 715 61.90 -11.36 14.35
C GLU A 715 60.63 -11.91 14.99
N ASP A 716 60.38 -11.67 16.29
CA ASP A 716 59.15 -12.10 16.99
C ASP A 716 57.87 -11.61 16.29
N ARG A 717 57.87 -10.33 15.86
CA ARG A 717 56.70 -9.74 15.19
C ARG A 717 56.48 -10.33 13.80
N LEU A 718 57.54 -10.58 13.03
CA LEU A 718 57.42 -11.23 11.72
C LEU A 718 56.96 -12.69 11.85
N VAL A 719 57.43 -13.43 12.85
CA VAL A 719 56.94 -14.80 13.13
C VAL A 719 55.43 -14.80 13.37
N LYS A 720 54.93 -13.90 14.23
CA LYS A 720 53.49 -13.76 14.50
C LYS A 720 52.68 -13.34 13.27
N VAL A 721 53.18 -12.39 12.48
CA VAL A 721 52.52 -11.98 11.23
C VAL A 721 52.50 -13.13 10.22
N ALA A 722 53.58 -13.92 10.11
CA ALA A 722 53.62 -15.08 9.22
C ALA A 722 52.57 -16.13 9.61
N GLN A 723 52.41 -16.40 10.91
CA GLN A 723 51.39 -17.31 11.44
C GLN A 723 49.97 -16.87 11.06
N GLU A 724 49.63 -15.59 11.23
CA GLU A 724 48.32 -15.08 10.85
C GLU A 724 48.15 -14.98 9.32
N LEU A 725 49.20 -14.68 8.56
CA LEU A 725 49.16 -14.64 7.10
C LEU A 725 48.90 -16.03 6.50
N ASP A 726 49.39 -17.12 7.09
CA ASP A 726 49.11 -18.51 6.70
C ASP A 726 47.61 -18.85 6.79
N ARG A 727 46.91 -18.30 7.80
CA ARG A 727 45.44 -18.40 7.90
C ARG A 727 44.74 -17.65 6.76
N CYS A 728 45.26 -16.49 6.36
CA CYS A 728 44.75 -15.75 5.21
C CYS A 728 45.00 -16.47 3.89
N GLU A 729 46.16 -17.09 3.73
CA GLU A 729 46.49 -17.93 2.57
C GLU A 729 45.52 -19.12 2.47
N THR A 730 45.21 -19.77 3.59
CA THR A 730 44.19 -20.81 3.64
C THR A 730 42.81 -20.28 3.23
N PHE A 731 42.41 -19.11 3.74
CA PHE A 731 41.16 -18.45 3.34
C PHE A 731 41.09 -18.14 1.83
N ILE A 732 42.18 -17.66 1.23
CA ILE A 732 42.25 -17.37 -0.21
C ILE A 732 42.14 -18.66 -1.03
N ARG A 733 42.84 -19.72 -0.61
CA ARG A 733 42.83 -21.04 -1.28
C ARG A 733 41.46 -21.72 -1.22
N GLU A 734 40.74 -21.58 -0.11
CA GLU A 734 39.38 -22.09 0.06
C GLU A 734 38.32 -21.25 -0.70
N GLY A 735 38.65 -19.99 -0.99
CA GLY A 735 37.81 -19.09 -1.78
C GLY A 735 37.87 -19.34 -3.29
N LYS A 736 37.25 -18.44 -4.07
CA LYS A 736 37.50 -18.39 -5.51
C LYS A 736 38.91 -17.84 -5.71
N ASN A 737 39.81 -18.63 -6.27
CA ASN A 737 41.20 -18.25 -6.57
C ASN A 737 41.26 -17.12 -7.61
N ASP A 738 41.07 -15.87 -7.18
CA ASP A 738 41.26 -14.69 -8.01
C ASP A 738 42.77 -14.48 -8.25
N PRO A 739 43.25 -14.45 -9.51
CA PRO A 739 44.65 -14.19 -9.82
C PRO A 739 45.20 -12.91 -9.18
N ILE A 740 44.36 -11.88 -8.99
CA ILE A 740 44.76 -10.61 -8.39
C ILE A 740 45.11 -10.79 -6.90
N ASP A 741 44.32 -11.57 -6.17
CA ASP A 741 44.57 -11.82 -4.75
C ASP A 741 45.83 -12.69 -4.54
N GLN A 742 46.10 -13.61 -5.46
CA GLN A 742 47.33 -14.42 -5.46
C GLN A 742 48.58 -13.58 -5.71
N ASP A 743 48.52 -12.63 -6.66
CA ASP A 743 49.61 -11.71 -6.94
C ASP A 743 49.88 -10.76 -5.76
N LYS A 744 48.80 -10.24 -5.14
CA LYS A 744 48.90 -9.47 -3.90
C LYS A 744 49.52 -10.29 -2.76
N LEU A 745 49.12 -11.55 -2.58
CA LEU A 745 49.70 -12.44 -1.57
C LEU A 745 51.21 -12.61 -1.76
N ARG A 746 51.66 -12.85 -3.01
CA ARG A 746 53.10 -12.91 -3.32
C ARG A 746 53.81 -11.61 -2.98
N THR A 747 53.20 -10.48 -3.31
CA THR A 747 53.73 -9.14 -2.97
C THR A 747 53.89 -8.97 -1.45
N VAL A 748 52.91 -9.40 -0.65
CA VAL A 748 53.00 -9.33 0.81
C VAL A 748 54.09 -10.26 1.34
N LYS A 749 54.19 -11.51 0.85
CA LYS A 749 55.25 -12.45 1.25
C LYS A 749 56.65 -11.91 0.95
N ALA A 750 56.84 -11.24 -0.19
CA ALA A 750 58.11 -10.62 -0.56
C ALA A 750 58.57 -9.51 0.42
N LEU A 751 57.64 -8.88 1.15
CA LEU A 751 57.99 -7.82 2.11
C LEU A 751 58.73 -8.33 3.35
N PHE A 752 58.68 -9.63 3.65
CA PHE A 752 59.38 -10.24 4.79
C PHE A 752 60.90 -10.23 4.61
N ALA A 753 61.38 -10.36 3.37
CA ALA A 753 62.81 -10.35 3.03
C ALA A 753 63.43 -8.93 3.04
N LYS A 754 62.65 -7.89 3.31
CA LYS A 754 63.12 -6.49 3.19
C LYS A 754 64.11 -6.08 4.28
N LEU A 755 63.97 -6.59 5.50
CA LEU A 755 64.91 -6.32 6.61
C LEU A 755 66.06 -7.33 6.65
N ASP A 756 65.81 -8.60 6.31
CA ASP A 756 66.82 -9.63 6.17
C ASP A 756 66.61 -10.40 4.85
N PRO A 757 67.38 -10.08 3.79
CA PRO A 757 67.26 -10.74 2.50
C PRO A 757 67.57 -12.25 2.52
N ARG A 758 68.18 -12.77 3.59
CA ARG A 758 68.48 -14.21 3.73
C ARG A 758 67.31 -15.00 4.33
N ARG A 759 66.30 -14.32 4.88
CA ARG A 759 65.15 -14.93 5.55
C ARG A 759 63.85 -14.43 4.91
N GLU A 760 63.21 -15.30 4.15
CA GLU A 760 61.94 -15.01 3.48
C GLU A 760 60.74 -15.42 4.35
N TYR A 761 59.51 -15.18 3.86
CA TYR A 761 58.27 -15.53 4.56
C TYR A 761 58.26 -16.97 5.11
N ASP A 762 58.71 -17.95 4.31
CA ASP A 762 58.68 -19.36 4.70
C ASP A 762 59.57 -19.65 5.92
N HIS A 763 60.69 -18.93 6.09
CA HIS A 763 61.54 -19.05 7.27
C HIS A 763 60.79 -18.68 8.56
N TYR A 764 60.10 -17.53 8.56
CA TYR A 764 59.34 -17.07 9.72
C TYR A 764 58.12 -17.95 9.99
N LEU A 765 57.48 -18.48 8.94
CA LEU A 765 56.38 -19.43 9.09
C LEU A 765 56.84 -20.76 9.70
N GLU A 766 58.01 -21.27 9.29
CA GLU A 766 58.60 -22.47 9.90
C GLU A 766 58.93 -22.25 11.38
N GLN A 767 59.45 -21.08 11.75
CA GLN A 767 59.66 -20.74 13.15
C GLN A 767 58.34 -20.68 13.93
N ALA A 768 57.29 -20.08 13.35
CA ALA A 768 55.97 -20.01 13.97
C ALA A 768 55.35 -21.40 14.21
N LYS A 769 55.61 -22.38 13.34
CA LYS A 769 55.11 -23.76 13.49
C LYS A 769 55.87 -24.59 14.54
N LYS A 770 57.03 -24.11 14.99
CA LYS A 770 57.84 -24.77 16.04
C LYS A 770 57.47 -24.30 17.45
N GLN A 771 56.79 -23.16 17.57
CA GLN A 771 56.22 -22.63 18.81
C GLN A 771 54.81 -23.18 19.00
#